data_AF-A0A534ZLC4-F1
#
_entry.id   AF-A0A534ZLC4-F1
#
_cell.length_a   1.000
_cell.length_b   1.000
_cell.length_c   1.000
_cell.angle_alpha   90.00
_cell.angle_beta   90.00
_cell.angle_gamma   90.00
#
_symmetry.space_group_name_H-M   'P 1'
#
loop_
_entity.id
_entity.type
_entity.pdbx_description
1 polymer ?
#
loop_
_entity_poly.entity_id
_entity_poly.type
_entity_poly.pdbx_seq_one_letter_code
_entity_poly.pdbx_strand_id
1 'polypeptide(L)'
;LSGPACDLDFGARNVTLSGTLVVGSRTLTLAAGGLTVTGLLDARGTTAKPGGNVTLALGAGGLSLARGSGTAIDLEGFAAGGGTLTALVGGRVSLSGGDIDASALEPEAGGGTITLQQTAGSTPMSVGISIRANAGTDGIGGTITLQAHADLNVTDTGAITALGGFVDGGSIELDAEGGKLTVAGAAVIRAKAPSDSGGDGGDISVTAGSVEVDGTLDAGGGSDPSRDAGGQGGTIEIEARTGALTLMQGGQGLMVDGAAGNDGGEVDLTTDSPANGALTVSGPVSAHGSGGLSGRPAGGGTIDIESAHALTLAQSLDVTGVGGGSGVVTLAAQRDVVVNDTIDGRDPVGFGEVDVSAGHDLTFTGNSLRVNATLNGQGGSITALAGNNLTLTGSLLDASGAGTGAGSLISLGAGHNLSVDRTSTLNAKSEQGSGAPGGNIRLTAGSADLAGNLQVDGTVTATGHASTGAPPNPASIVLSGCQVTISGTGQVDSSGDSNARNLVIGRTGITISGKLHTTAAATGGSNTANYPVGTTPTVSGSNAVVPPFGPCAGGCAKPPCTARDTPAGCLVPCPACGNGAVEFPEQCDPPGCPTCDLHCQTLQPAGCVDANACTADSCDPVFGCINEPVADGSACDDANPCTTGDTCAAGVCGGGPPPNCDDGNVCTDDACDASTGCTHTPVVCPDDHNACNGAETCTPGMGCHHGSLVTCPAGQVCAPPTGECMPKHCSADGDCNDGNPCTADKCTSGFCTITSDPNGVCTDSDACNGTETCQAGVCTPGTPPACDDGNPCTNDGCDSVRGCVNAAIAGCCRTPSDCPGSNVCTSCVDNRCGVIDGCCTTNADCQGKVPCQTGTCIATQCQYTNAADGTPCGDTCHPADDCQGGSCVPGTPLACPPDGDVCTQDFCDPSSGCVHQPIAGCCHNDTECNDHDNCTRDACDPNTHLCSNALIDPFALCTSCSVDTDCDVIGRCAGQACGPAGVCIAVTALNCDDRLPDFNGVCHLDGAGQPQCS
;
A
#
# COMPACT_ATOMS: atom_id res chain seq x y z
N LEU A 1 -47.10 -4.68 -40.12
CA LEU A 1 -46.07 -3.71 -40.54
C LEU A 1 -45.04 -4.47 -41.38
N SER A 2 -44.65 -4.02 -42.60
CA SER A 2 -43.84 -4.82 -43.55
C SER A 2 -42.41 -4.30 -43.81
N GLY A 3 -41.98 -3.20 -43.17
CA GLY A 3 -40.61 -2.68 -43.22
C GLY A 3 -39.69 -3.25 -42.12
N PRO A 4 -38.37 -3.01 -42.17
CA PRO A 4 -37.42 -3.41 -41.11
C PRO A 4 -37.54 -2.54 -39.83
N ALA A 5 -38.01 -1.30 -39.98
CA ALA A 5 -38.30 -0.36 -38.90
C ALA A 5 -39.70 0.25 -39.09
N CYS A 6 -40.34 0.64 -37.99
CA CYS A 6 -41.62 1.33 -37.96
C CYS A 6 -41.55 2.52 -37.00
N ASP A 7 -41.77 3.73 -37.50
CA ASP A 7 -41.85 4.94 -36.68
C ASP A 7 -43.30 5.41 -36.57
N LEU A 8 -43.79 5.54 -35.33
CA LEU A 8 -45.11 6.04 -34.99
C LEU A 8 -44.96 7.32 -34.16
N ASP A 9 -45.19 8.47 -34.78
CA ASP A 9 -45.16 9.77 -34.09
C ASP A 9 -46.57 10.33 -33.94
N PHE A 10 -47.03 10.45 -32.69
CA PHE A 10 -48.32 11.00 -32.30
C PHE A 10 -48.21 12.44 -31.74
N GLY A 11 -47.02 13.03 -31.75
CA GLY A 11 -46.73 14.34 -31.16
C GLY A 11 -47.09 14.36 -29.67
N ALA A 12 -47.65 15.48 -29.19
CA ALA A 12 -48.02 15.66 -27.78
C ALA A 12 -49.31 14.92 -27.32
N ARG A 13 -49.82 13.96 -28.11
CA ARG A 13 -51.08 13.27 -27.78
C ARG A 13 -50.83 12.09 -26.84
N ASN A 14 -51.72 11.89 -25.89
CA ASN A 14 -51.75 10.66 -25.10
C ASN A 14 -52.39 9.52 -25.92
N VAL A 15 -51.72 8.38 -25.93
CA VAL A 15 -52.10 7.20 -26.72
C VAL A 15 -52.44 6.06 -25.78
N THR A 16 -53.51 5.32 -26.10
CA THR A 16 -53.87 4.10 -25.39
C THR A 16 -53.79 2.90 -26.33
N LEU A 17 -52.94 1.92 -25.99
CA LEU A 17 -52.86 0.63 -26.67
C LEU A 17 -53.75 -0.38 -25.95
N SER A 18 -54.93 -0.65 -26.51
CA SER A 18 -55.91 -1.58 -25.95
C SER A 18 -55.96 -2.96 -26.62
N GLY A 19 -55.39 -3.10 -27.83
CA GLY A 19 -55.25 -4.36 -28.56
C GLY A 19 -53.79 -4.84 -28.61
N THR A 20 -53.48 -5.73 -29.55
CA THR A 20 -52.11 -6.20 -29.78
C THR A 20 -51.43 -5.41 -30.90
N LEU A 21 -50.27 -4.82 -30.61
CA LEU A 21 -49.35 -4.26 -31.59
C LEU A 21 -48.21 -5.24 -31.84
N VAL A 22 -48.23 -5.95 -32.98
CA VAL A 22 -47.19 -6.93 -33.34
C VAL A 22 -46.05 -6.25 -34.12
N VAL A 23 -44.89 -6.20 -33.50
CA VAL A 23 -43.60 -5.76 -34.04
C VAL A 23 -42.78 -6.98 -34.49
N GLY A 24 -42.75 -8.02 -33.66
CA GLY A 24 -41.83 -9.16 -33.78
C GLY A 24 -40.36 -8.72 -33.62
N SER A 25 -39.44 -9.42 -34.27
CA SER A 25 -37.98 -9.15 -34.29
C SER A 25 -37.53 -7.90 -35.07
N ARG A 26 -38.36 -6.85 -35.11
CA ARG A 26 -38.11 -5.61 -35.86
C ARG A 26 -37.94 -4.41 -34.93
N THR A 27 -37.63 -3.25 -35.50
CA THR A 27 -37.53 -2.00 -34.76
C THR A 27 -38.86 -1.24 -34.76
N LEU A 28 -39.28 -0.75 -33.60
CA LEU A 28 -40.40 0.17 -33.40
C LEU A 28 -39.90 1.42 -32.66
N THR A 29 -40.11 2.60 -33.23
CA THR A 29 -40.01 3.88 -32.49
C THR A 29 -41.42 4.42 -32.30
N LEU A 30 -41.80 4.76 -31.06
CA LEU A 30 -43.08 5.37 -30.74
C LEU A 30 -42.86 6.68 -29.97
N ALA A 31 -43.21 7.80 -30.59
CA ALA A 31 -43.21 9.11 -29.97
C ALA A 31 -44.66 9.55 -29.62
N ALA A 32 -44.91 9.95 -28.38
CA ALA A 32 -46.23 10.38 -27.93
C ALA A 32 -46.16 11.35 -26.74
N GLY A 33 -47.25 12.05 -26.45
CA GLY A 33 -47.40 12.86 -25.24
C GLY A 33 -47.42 11.99 -23.98
N GLY A 34 -47.92 10.77 -24.10
CA GLY A 34 -47.93 9.73 -23.07
C GLY A 34 -48.49 8.42 -23.63
N LEU A 35 -48.18 7.29 -23.00
CA LEU A 35 -48.60 5.96 -23.44
C LEU A 35 -49.24 5.18 -22.28
N THR A 36 -50.46 4.69 -22.51
CA THR A 36 -51.14 3.73 -21.62
C THR A 36 -51.29 2.41 -22.34
N VAL A 37 -50.76 1.32 -21.78
CA VAL A 37 -50.89 -0.03 -22.32
C VAL A 37 -51.84 -0.85 -21.46
N THR A 38 -53.00 -1.19 -22.02
CA THR A 38 -53.94 -2.16 -21.44
C THR A 38 -54.02 -3.45 -22.27
N GLY A 39 -53.44 -3.44 -23.48
CA GLY A 39 -53.33 -4.57 -24.41
C GLY A 39 -51.94 -5.22 -24.39
N LEU A 40 -51.38 -5.52 -25.57
CA LEU A 40 -50.06 -6.16 -25.75
C LEU A 40 -49.21 -5.37 -26.75
N LEU A 41 -47.98 -5.03 -26.39
CA LEU A 41 -46.93 -4.72 -27.35
C LEU A 41 -46.08 -5.99 -27.52
N ASP A 42 -46.20 -6.63 -28.69
CA ASP A 42 -45.58 -7.92 -29.01
C ASP A 42 -44.40 -7.71 -29.96
N ALA A 43 -43.22 -7.57 -29.38
CA ALA A 43 -41.92 -7.54 -30.04
C ALA A 43 -41.17 -8.88 -29.89
N ARG A 44 -41.89 -9.98 -29.65
CA ARG A 44 -41.28 -11.30 -29.46
C ARG A 44 -40.55 -11.79 -30.72
N GLY A 45 -39.39 -12.37 -30.53
CA GLY A 45 -38.62 -13.07 -31.55
C GLY A 45 -39.29 -14.35 -32.05
N THR A 46 -38.64 -15.00 -33.01
CA THR A 46 -39.02 -16.35 -33.51
C THR A 46 -37.77 -17.21 -33.48
N THR A 47 -37.85 -18.54 -33.54
CA THR A 47 -36.72 -19.50 -33.36
C THR A 47 -35.41 -19.26 -34.13
N ALA A 48 -35.33 -18.30 -35.03
CA ALA A 48 -34.09 -17.91 -35.73
C ALA A 48 -33.77 -16.41 -35.61
N LYS A 49 -34.44 -15.68 -34.72
CA LYS A 49 -34.37 -14.22 -34.60
C LYS A 49 -34.51 -13.75 -33.15
N PRO A 50 -33.73 -12.74 -32.73
CA PRO A 50 -33.84 -12.15 -31.40
C PRO A 50 -35.17 -11.43 -31.20
N GLY A 51 -35.41 -10.97 -29.97
CA GLY A 51 -36.47 -10.01 -29.69
C GLY A 51 -36.32 -8.72 -30.50
N GLY A 52 -37.42 -7.99 -30.65
CA GLY A 52 -37.45 -6.71 -31.34
C GLY A 52 -36.78 -5.58 -30.55
N ASN A 53 -36.56 -4.45 -31.21
CA ASN A 53 -36.05 -3.23 -30.58
C ASN A 53 -37.17 -2.19 -30.52
N VAL A 54 -37.53 -1.76 -29.31
CA VAL A 54 -38.64 -0.83 -29.06
C VAL A 54 -38.10 0.41 -28.36
N THR A 55 -38.21 1.57 -29.02
CA THR A 55 -37.91 2.88 -28.45
C THR A 55 -39.21 3.64 -28.19
N LEU A 56 -39.42 4.09 -26.96
CA LEU A 56 -40.55 4.92 -26.55
C LEU A 56 -40.04 6.32 -26.16
N ALA A 57 -40.49 7.35 -26.87
CA ALA A 57 -40.20 8.75 -26.54
C ALA A 57 -41.49 9.43 -26.07
N LEU A 58 -41.67 9.54 -24.75
CA LEU A 58 -42.92 9.94 -24.12
C LEU A 58 -42.77 11.31 -23.43
N GLY A 59 -43.73 12.20 -23.66
CA GLY A 59 -43.81 13.49 -22.98
C GLY A 59 -44.38 13.42 -21.54
N ALA A 60 -44.89 14.55 -21.06
CA ALA A 60 -45.42 14.71 -19.70
C ALA A 60 -46.62 13.82 -19.34
N GLY A 61 -47.28 13.21 -20.32
CA GLY A 61 -48.35 12.24 -20.12
C GLY A 61 -47.87 10.89 -19.57
N GLY A 62 -46.55 10.62 -19.62
CA GLY A 62 -45.93 9.50 -18.93
C GLY A 62 -46.15 8.12 -19.56
N LEU A 63 -45.75 7.07 -18.83
CA LEU A 63 -45.93 5.65 -19.18
C LEU A 63 -46.81 4.97 -18.12
N SER A 64 -47.87 4.29 -18.54
CA SER A 64 -48.70 3.48 -17.65
C SER A 64 -48.94 2.09 -18.21
N LEU A 65 -48.57 1.07 -17.45
CA LEU A 65 -48.90 -0.33 -17.72
C LEU A 65 -50.00 -0.76 -16.74
N ALA A 66 -51.13 -1.17 -17.28
CA ALA A 66 -52.33 -1.52 -16.52
C ALA A 66 -53.07 -2.73 -17.13
N ARG A 67 -52.33 -3.65 -17.76
CA ARG A 67 -52.90 -4.87 -18.31
C ARG A 67 -53.30 -5.80 -17.16
N GLY A 68 -54.51 -6.35 -17.22
CA GLY A 68 -55.06 -7.16 -16.11
C GLY A 68 -54.34 -8.49 -15.85
N SER A 69 -53.61 -9.05 -16.83
CA SER A 69 -52.82 -10.29 -16.68
C SER A 69 -51.87 -10.53 -17.86
N GLY A 70 -50.75 -11.20 -17.59
CA GLY A 70 -49.73 -11.56 -18.60
C GLY A 70 -48.85 -10.38 -19.02
N THR A 71 -47.97 -10.57 -19.99
CA THR A 71 -46.98 -9.56 -20.41
C THR A 71 -47.64 -8.38 -21.11
N ALA A 72 -47.35 -7.15 -20.70
CA ALA A 72 -47.78 -5.93 -21.37
C ALA A 72 -46.84 -5.56 -22.53
N ILE A 73 -45.53 -5.76 -22.35
CA ILE A 73 -44.50 -5.56 -23.36
C ILE A 73 -43.64 -6.84 -23.44
N ASP A 74 -43.85 -7.63 -24.49
CA ASP A 74 -43.15 -8.89 -24.74
C ASP A 74 -42.05 -8.65 -25.78
N LEU A 75 -40.81 -8.85 -25.36
CA LEU A 75 -39.57 -8.72 -26.12
C LEU A 75 -38.76 -10.03 -26.04
N GLU A 76 -39.37 -11.14 -25.63
CA GLU A 76 -38.67 -12.42 -25.48
C GLU A 76 -38.04 -12.83 -26.82
N GLY A 77 -36.88 -13.48 -26.80
CA GLY A 77 -36.12 -13.73 -28.03
C GLY A 77 -35.40 -15.07 -28.10
N PHE A 78 -35.09 -15.49 -29.33
CA PHE A 78 -34.32 -16.70 -29.64
C PHE A 78 -32.97 -16.30 -30.31
N ALA A 79 -32.08 -17.25 -30.56
CA ALA A 79 -30.78 -17.03 -31.20
C ALA A 79 -29.92 -15.99 -30.46
N ALA A 80 -29.82 -14.75 -30.97
CA ALA A 80 -28.95 -13.71 -30.40
C ALA A 80 -29.44 -13.15 -29.04
N GLY A 81 -30.61 -13.55 -28.55
CA GLY A 81 -31.10 -13.19 -27.22
C GLY A 81 -32.42 -12.43 -27.19
N GLY A 82 -32.75 -11.93 -26.00
CA GLY A 82 -33.87 -11.04 -25.75
C GLY A 82 -33.81 -9.73 -26.54
N GLY A 83 -34.94 -9.02 -26.61
CA GLY A 83 -35.05 -7.73 -27.30
C GLY A 83 -34.56 -6.55 -26.47
N THR A 84 -34.69 -5.35 -27.05
CA THR A 84 -34.32 -4.09 -26.39
C THR A 84 -35.55 -3.21 -26.19
N LEU A 85 -35.74 -2.68 -24.99
CA LEU A 85 -36.68 -1.62 -24.68
C LEU A 85 -35.92 -0.40 -24.18
N THR A 86 -36.10 0.75 -24.83
CA THR A 86 -35.61 2.04 -24.34
C THR A 86 -36.78 2.99 -24.23
N ALA A 87 -37.15 3.39 -23.01
CA ALA A 87 -38.24 4.33 -22.77
C ALA A 87 -37.71 5.61 -22.11
N LEU A 88 -37.77 6.71 -22.84
CA LEU A 88 -37.50 8.06 -22.34
C LEU A 88 -38.85 8.72 -22.00
N VAL A 89 -39.07 9.04 -20.73
CA VAL A 89 -40.38 9.44 -20.22
C VAL A 89 -40.31 10.78 -19.49
N GLY A 90 -40.87 11.84 -20.06
CA GLY A 90 -40.90 13.17 -19.43
C GLY A 90 -41.99 13.35 -18.36
N GLY A 91 -42.55 12.27 -17.83
CA GLY A 91 -43.68 12.28 -16.89
C GLY A 91 -43.73 11.03 -16.01
N ARG A 92 -44.86 10.80 -15.32
CA ARG A 92 -45.02 9.66 -14.39
C ARG A 92 -44.83 8.31 -15.08
N VAL A 93 -44.08 7.41 -14.45
CA VAL A 93 -44.01 5.98 -14.82
C VAL A 93 -44.76 5.16 -13.76
N SER A 94 -45.82 4.47 -14.18
CA SER A 94 -46.68 3.68 -13.29
C SER A 94 -46.88 2.28 -13.86
N LEU A 95 -46.16 1.30 -13.32
CA LEU A 95 -46.16 -0.08 -13.78
C LEU A 95 -46.96 -0.93 -12.79
N SER A 96 -48.27 -1.02 -13.02
CA SER A 96 -49.23 -1.61 -12.06
C SER A 96 -49.91 -2.89 -12.56
N GLY A 97 -49.73 -3.23 -13.83
CA GLY A 97 -50.35 -4.40 -14.43
C GLY A 97 -49.71 -4.80 -15.75
N GLY A 98 -49.34 -6.07 -15.80
CA GLY A 98 -48.72 -6.75 -16.92
C GLY A 98 -47.23 -6.51 -17.05
N ASP A 99 -46.49 -7.60 -17.24
CA ASP A 99 -45.03 -7.64 -17.15
C ASP A 99 -44.33 -6.98 -18.34
N ILE A 100 -43.06 -6.64 -18.15
CA ILE A 100 -42.11 -6.38 -19.23
C ILE A 100 -41.14 -7.56 -19.28
N ASP A 101 -41.04 -8.23 -20.42
CA ASP A 101 -40.23 -9.45 -20.54
C ASP A 101 -39.35 -9.40 -21.77
N ALA A 102 -38.04 -9.31 -21.57
CA ALA A 102 -37.00 -9.37 -22.57
C ALA A 102 -36.08 -10.59 -22.35
N SER A 103 -36.63 -11.68 -21.81
CA SER A 103 -35.84 -12.88 -21.52
C SER A 103 -35.48 -13.67 -22.78
N ALA A 104 -34.38 -14.40 -22.70
CA ALA A 104 -34.00 -15.42 -23.66
C ALA A 104 -34.93 -16.65 -23.58
N LEU A 105 -35.14 -17.30 -24.72
CA LEU A 105 -35.97 -18.50 -24.85
C LEU A 105 -35.15 -19.76 -25.19
N GLU A 106 -33.83 -19.62 -25.38
CA GLU A 106 -32.92 -20.72 -25.71
C GLU A 106 -31.72 -20.73 -24.74
N PRO A 107 -31.12 -21.91 -24.47
CA PRO A 107 -29.99 -22.05 -23.55
C PRO A 107 -28.80 -21.13 -23.87
N GLU A 108 -28.39 -21.04 -25.12
CA GLU A 108 -27.20 -20.29 -25.56
C GLU A 108 -27.47 -18.78 -25.77
N ALA A 109 -28.71 -18.35 -25.57
CA ALA A 109 -29.14 -16.99 -25.91
C ALA A 109 -29.02 -16.04 -24.70
N GLY A 110 -28.52 -14.83 -24.93
CA GLY A 110 -28.37 -13.82 -23.89
C GLY A 110 -29.67 -13.12 -23.49
N GLY A 111 -29.70 -12.55 -22.29
CA GLY A 111 -30.79 -11.69 -21.83
C GLY A 111 -30.90 -10.41 -22.66
N GLY A 112 -32.08 -9.81 -22.70
CA GLY A 112 -32.33 -8.54 -23.39
C GLY A 112 -31.89 -7.31 -22.58
N THR A 113 -32.22 -6.12 -23.08
CA THR A 113 -31.92 -4.84 -22.44
C THR A 113 -33.20 -4.07 -22.20
N ILE A 114 -33.42 -3.60 -20.97
CA ILE A 114 -34.58 -2.78 -20.60
C ILE A 114 -34.09 -1.50 -19.91
N THR A 115 -34.32 -0.35 -20.52
CA THR A 115 -34.00 0.97 -19.96
C THR A 115 -35.27 1.78 -19.84
N LEU A 116 -35.65 2.16 -18.62
CA LEU A 116 -36.74 3.09 -18.34
C LEU A 116 -36.17 4.32 -17.64
N GLN A 117 -36.11 5.44 -18.35
CA GLN A 117 -35.55 6.69 -17.85
C GLN A 117 -36.62 7.78 -17.79
N GLN A 118 -36.88 8.30 -16.60
CA GLN A 118 -37.65 9.53 -16.44
C GLN A 118 -36.74 10.72 -16.67
N THR A 119 -37.01 11.50 -17.72
CA THR A 119 -36.16 12.63 -18.11
C THR A 119 -36.59 13.96 -17.48
N ALA A 120 -37.76 13.99 -16.85
CA ALA A 120 -38.29 15.15 -16.15
C ALA A 120 -39.45 14.75 -15.23
N GLY A 121 -39.62 15.53 -14.16
CA GLY A 121 -40.84 15.54 -13.34
C GLY A 121 -40.59 15.23 -11.87
N SER A 122 -41.49 15.72 -11.01
CA SER A 122 -41.45 15.51 -9.56
C SER A 122 -42.30 14.31 -9.09
N THR A 123 -42.81 13.51 -10.03
CA THR A 123 -43.69 12.39 -9.71
C THR A 123 -42.91 11.08 -9.67
N PRO A 124 -43.15 10.23 -8.67
CA PRO A 124 -42.39 9.01 -8.48
C PRO A 124 -42.59 8.01 -9.61
N MET A 125 -41.55 7.21 -9.87
CA MET A 125 -41.65 5.95 -10.59
C MET A 125 -42.16 4.86 -9.63
N SER A 126 -43.16 4.08 -10.06
CA SER A 126 -43.67 2.95 -9.28
C SER A 126 -43.63 1.66 -10.08
N VAL A 127 -42.96 0.65 -9.53
CA VAL A 127 -42.79 -0.69 -10.09
C VAL A 127 -43.54 -1.69 -9.22
N GLY A 128 -44.67 -2.19 -9.74
CA GLY A 128 -45.49 -3.23 -9.09
C GLY A 128 -45.78 -4.42 -9.99
N ILE A 129 -44.92 -4.67 -10.97
CA ILE A 129 -44.98 -5.78 -11.93
C ILE A 129 -43.65 -6.52 -11.97
N SER A 130 -43.59 -7.63 -12.71
CA SER A 130 -42.31 -8.23 -13.06
C SER A 130 -41.65 -7.52 -14.24
N ILE A 131 -40.36 -7.26 -14.14
CA ILE A 131 -39.48 -6.81 -15.23
C ILE A 131 -38.36 -7.84 -15.38
N ARG A 132 -38.26 -8.48 -16.54
CA ARG A 132 -37.40 -9.65 -16.74
C ARG A 132 -36.50 -9.48 -17.96
N ALA A 133 -35.22 -9.77 -17.80
CA ALA A 133 -34.21 -9.79 -18.86
C ALA A 133 -33.27 -11.00 -18.67
N ASN A 134 -33.85 -12.16 -18.39
CA ASN A 134 -33.09 -13.36 -18.02
C ASN A 134 -32.41 -13.99 -19.23
N ALA A 135 -31.18 -14.47 -19.06
CA ALA A 135 -30.47 -15.26 -20.06
C ALA A 135 -30.94 -16.72 -20.07
N GLY A 136 -30.52 -17.45 -21.11
CA GLY A 136 -30.51 -18.90 -21.10
C GLY A 136 -29.37 -19.45 -20.22
N THR A 137 -29.39 -20.77 -19.98
CA THR A 137 -28.42 -21.45 -19.08
C THR A 137 -26.96 -21.29 -19.49
N ASP A 138 -26.66 -21.07 -20.76
CA ASP A 138 -25.31 -20.85 -21.30
C ASP A 138 -25.17 -19.44 -21.93
N GLY A 139 -26.15 -18.56 -21.73
CA GLY A 139 -26.17 -17.20 -22.25
C GLY A 139 -25.50 -16.18 -21.30
N ILE A 140 -25.32 -14.96 -21.80
CA ILE A 140 -24.88 -13.80 -20.99
C ILE A 140 -26.10 -13.13 -20.38
N GLY A 141 -26.03 -12.73 -19.11
CA GLY A 141 -27.09 -12.00 -18.41
C GLY A 141 -27.56 -10.74 -19.15
N GLY A 142 -28.84 -10.39 -18.99
CA GLY A 142 -29.40 -9.16 -19.54
C GLY A 142 -29.12 -7.93 -18.67
N THR A 143 -29.59 -6.78 -19.13
CA THR A 143 -29.42 -5.50 -18.42
C THR A 143 -30.75 -4.82 -18.17
N ILE A 144 -30.99 -4.36 -16.94
CA ILE A 144 -32.17 -3.57 -16.58
C ILE A 144 -31.73 -2.28 -15.89
N THR A 145 -32.03 -1.13 -16.50
CA THR A 145 -31.76 0.20 -15.92
C THR A 145 -33.08 0.93 -15.68
N LEU A 146 -33.34 1.30 -14.43
CA LEU A 146 -34.48 2.13 -14.03
C LEU A 146 -33.97 3.44 -13.44
N GLN A 147 -34.15 4.54 -14.16
CA GLN A 147 -33.73 5.86 -13.71
C GLN A 147 -34.95 6.76 -13.47
N ALA A 148 -35.13 7.20 -12.25
CA ALA A 148 -36.18 8.11 -11.81
C ALA A 148 -35.60 9.49 -11.49
N HIS A 149 -36.25 10.56 -11.97
CA HIS A 149 -35.89 11.95 -11.63
C HIS A 149 -36.44 12.38 -10.23
N ALA A 150 -37.15 11.48 -9.55
CA ALA A 150 -37.76 11.68 -8.23
C ALA A 150 -37.67 10.35 -7.46
N ASP A 151 -38.67 10.00 -6.64
CA ASP A 151 -38.62 8.73 -5.90
C ASP A 151 -38.83 7.51 -6.84
N LEU A 152 -38.11 6.42 -6.56
CA LEU A 152 -38.27 5.12 -7.20
C LEU A 152 -38.82 4.13 -6.17
N ASN A 153 -40.03 3.63 -6.39
CA ASN A 153 -40.69 2.69 -5.47
C ASN A 153 -40.91 1.33 -6.13
N VAL A 154 -40.17 0.32 -5.68
CA VAL A 154 -40.43 -1.09 -5.98
C VAL A 154 -41.35 -1.64 -4.89
N THR A 155 -42.58 -1.92 -5.27
CA THR A 155 -43.65 -2.35 -4.34
C THR A 155 -43.58 -3.85 -4.06
N ASP A 156 -44.35 -4.36 -3.09
CA ASP A 156 -44.40 -5.77 -2.70
C ASP A 156 -44.70 -6.77 -3.84
N THR A 157 -45.28 -6.32 -4.96
CA THR A 157 -45.54 -7.15 -6.14
C THR A 157 -44.49 -6.96 -7.24
N GLY A 158 -43.52 -6.08 -7.03
CA GLY A 158 -42.42 -5.81 -7.94
C GLY A 158 -41.36 -6.91 -7.89
N ALA A 159 -40.97 -7.42 -9.06
CA ALA A 159 -39.88 -8.36 -9.21
C ALA A 159 -39.00 -7.95 -10.40
N ILE A 160 -37.73 -7.65 -10.16
CA ILE A 160 -36.79 -7.23 -11.21
C ILE A 160 -35.74 -8.32 -11.33
N THR A 161 -35.65 -8.98 -12.48
CA THR A 161 -34.72 -10.10 -12.66
C THR A 161 -33.94 -9.99 -13.96
N ALA A 162 -32.62 -10.04 -13.84
CA ALA A 162 -31.67 -10.17 -14.95
C ALA A 162 -30.77 -11.36 -14.63
N LEU A 163 -31.33 -12.57 -14.67
CA LEU A 163 -30.58 -13.78 -14.33
C LEU A 163 -29.52 -14.07 -15.42
N GLY A 164 -28.30 -14.41 -14.98
CA GLY A 164 -27.19 -14.82 -15.86
C GLY A 164 -27.32 -16.23 -16.43
N GLY A 165 -26.28 -16.68 -17.12
CA GLY A 165 -26.12 -18.07 -17.58
C GLY A 165 -24.84 -18.68 -17.00
N PHE A 166 -24.11 -19.49 -17.78
CA PHE A 166 -22.80 -20.04 -17.41
C PHE A 166 -21.66 -19.04 -17.67
N VAL A 167 -21.88 -18.07 -18.55
CA VAL A 167 -20.83 -17.15 -19.01
C VAL A 167 -20.64 -16.01 -18.02
N ASP A 168 -21.69 -15.21 -17.79
CA ASP A 168 -21.67 -14.06 -16.89
C ASP A 168 -23.06 -13.81 -16.29
N GLY A 169 -23.08 -13.17 -15.12
CA GLY A 169 -24.27 -12.65 -14.45
C GLY A 169 -24.97 -11.54 -15.25
N GLY A 170 -26.18 -11.15 -14.83
CA GLY A 170 -26.87 -9.98 -15.40
C GLY A 170 -26.60 -8.71 -14.61
N SER A 171 -27.06 -7.57 -15.12
CA SER A 171 -26.84 -6.26 -14.47
C SER A 171 -28.18 -5.55 -14.24
N ILE A 172 -28.37 -5.04 -13.03
CA ILE A 172 -29.53 -4.23 -12.64
C ILE A 172 -29.04 -2.92 -12.03
N GLU A 173 -29.48 -1.81 -12.61
CA GLU A 173 -29.18 -0.46 -12.15
C GLU A 173 -30.47 0.27 -11.78
N LEU A 174 -30.55 0.74 -10.54
CA LEU A 174 -31.69 1.49 -10.02
C LEU A 174 -31.20 2.86 -9.52
N ASP A 175 -31.56 3.92 -10.24
CA ASP A 175 -31.16 5.29 -9.92
C ASP A 175 -32.39 6.16 -9.62
N ALA A 176 -32.36 6.88 -8.50
CA ALA A 176 -33.32 7.90 -8.13
C ALA A 176 -32.58 9.24 -7.90
N GLU A 177 -32.46 10.06 -8.95
CA GLU A 177 -31.66 11.30 -9.02
C GLU A 177 -31.98 12.29 -7.87
N GLY A 178 -31.32 12.11 -6.72
CA GLY A 178 -31.59 12.87 -5.48
C GLY A 178 -32.91 12.54 -4.77
N GLY A 179 -33.70 11.59 -5.29
CA GLY A 179 -34.97 11.12 -4.70
C GLY A 179 -34.78 10.03 -3.65
N LYS A 180 -35.88 9.52 -3.09
CA LYS A 180 -35.85 8.31 -2.26
C LYS A 180 -36.07 7.05 -3.10
N LEU A 181 -35.23 6.04 -2.91
CA LEU A 181 -35.45 4.71 -3.45
C LEU A 181 -35.97 3.79 -2.34
N THR A 182 -37.07 3.08 -2.62
CA THR A 182 -37.65 2.11 -1.68
C THR A 182 -37.85 0.75 -2.35
N VAL A 183 -37.34 -0.31 -1.72
CA VAL A 183 -37.59 -1.71 -2.08
C VAL A 183 -38.42 -2.34 -0.96
N ALA A 184 -39.71 -2.54 -1.20
CA ALA A 184 -40.63 -3.06 -0.18
C ALA A 184 -40.33 -4.51 0.23
N GLY A 185 -40.77 -4.94 1.41
CA GLY A 185 -40.39 -6.22 2.03
C GLY A 185 -40.61 -7.48 1.20
N ALA A 186 -41.67 -7.54 0.39
CA ALA A 186 -41.91 -8.69 -0.50
C ALA A 186 -41.30 -8.52 -1.90
N ALA A 187 -40.71 -7.37 -2.21
CA ALA A 187 -40.06 -7.10 -3.48
C ALA A 187 -38.75 -7.90 -3.61
N VAL A 188 -38.43 -8.28 -4.85
CA VAL A 188 -37.25 -9.09 -5.16
C VAL A 188 -36.50 -8.48 -6.34
N ILE A 189 -35.21 -8.25 -6.17
CA ILE A 189 -34.27 -7.82 -7.20
C ILE A 189 -33.19 -8.90 -7.34
N ARG A 190 -33.02 -9.47 -8.54
CA ARG A 190 -32.11 -10.61 -8.75
C ARG A 190 -31.26 -10.48 -10.01
N ALA A 191 -29.95 -10.46 -9.82
CA ALA A 191 -28.93 -10.57 -10.86
C ALA A 191 -28.18 -11.92 -10.81
N LYS A 192 -28.59 -12.82 -9.90
CA LYS A 192 -28.01 -14.15 -9.67
C LYS A 192 -27.96 -15.06 -10.92
N ALA A 193 -26.92 -15.89 -10.99
CA ALA A 193 -26.87 -17.03 -11.92
C ALA A 193 -27.78 -18.20 -11.48
N PRO A 194 -28.47 -18.87 -12.43
CA PRO A 194 -29.34 -20.02 -12.17
C PRO A 194 -28.64 -21.20 -11.49
N SER A 195 -29.41 -21.95 -10.70
CA SER A 195 -28.95 -23.16 -9.99
C SER A 195 -28.75 -24.39 -10.88
N ASP A 196 -28.64 -24.20 -12.20
CA ASP A 196 -28.33 -25.22 -13.18
C ASP A 196 -27.34 -24.73 -14.25
N SER A 197 -26.84 -23.49 -14.15
CA SER A 197 -25.84 -22.96 -15.08
C SER A 197 -24.42 -23.12 -14.53
N GLY A 198 -24.22 -22.91 -13.23
CA GLY A 198 -22.87 -22.90 -12.63
C GLY A 198 -22.07 -21.64 -12.95
N GLY A 199 -22.71 -20.57 -13.44
CA GLY A 199 -22.06 -19.29 -13.75
C GLY A 199 -21.98 -18.33 -12.57
N ASP A 200 -21.22 -17.26 -12.76
CA ASP A 200 -20.94 -16.25 -11.75
C ASP A 200 -22.16 -15.35 -11.48
N GLY A 201 -22.22 -14.78 -10.28
CA GLY A 201 -23.20 -13.78 -9.90
C GLY A 201 -23.13 -12.53 -10.77
N GLY A 202 -24.22 -11.76 -10.79
CA GLY A 202 -24.30 -10.50 -11.55
C GLY A 202 -24.16 -9.27 -10.67
N ASP A 203 -24.50 -8.11 -11.23
CA ASP A 203 -24.32 -6.81 -10.56
C ASP A 203 -25.68 -6.18 -10.25
N ILE A 204 -25.82 -5.65 -9.03
CA ILE A 204 -26.95 -4.80 -8.64
C ILE A 204 -26.40 -3.49 -8.10
N SER A 205 -26.61 -2.40 -8.83
CA SER A 205 -26.23 -1.05 -8.39
C SER A 205 -27.48 -0.22 -8.07
N VAL A 206 -27.46 0.41 -6.90
CA VAL A 206 -28.56 1.23 -6.38
C VAL A 206 -28.02 2.59 -5.97
N THR A 207 -28.48 3.64 -6.61
CA THR A 207 -28.08 5.00 -6.26
C THR A 207 -29.28 5.89 -6.01
N ALA A 208 -29.29 6.64 -4.92
CA ALA A 208 -30.37 7.58 -4.64
C ALA A 208 -29.97 8.74 -3.74
N GLY A 209 -30.86 9.72 -3.59
CA GLY A 209 -30.74 10.71 -2.51
C GLY A 209 -30.82 10.06 -1.12
N SER A 210 -31.72 9.09 -0.93
CA SER A 210 -31.80 8.22 0.26
C SER A 210 -32.34 6.85 -0.13
N VAL A 211 -31.97 5.80 0.61
CA VAL A 211 -32.30 4.41 0.24
C VAL A 211 -32.92 3.66 1.42
N GLU A 212 -34.02 2.97 1.17
CA GLU A 212 -34.66 2.04 2.10
C GLU A 212 -34.89 0.69 1.41
N VAL A 213 -34.21 -0.36 1.90
CA VAL A 213 -34.36 -1.72 1.39
C VAL A 213 -34.93 -2.60 2.49
N ASP A 214 -36.19 -2.99 2.32
CA ASP A 214 -36.85 -4.00 3.15
C ASP A 214 -36.92 -5.37 2.44
N GLY A 215 -36.90 -5.38 1.09
CA GLY A 215 -36.96 -6.59 0.27
C GLY A 215 -35.63 -7.35 0.14
N THR A 216 -35.54 -8.21 -0.88
CA THR A 216 -34.33 -9.01 -1.17
C THR A 216 -33.60 -8.49 -2.41
N LEU A 217 -32.29 -8.29 -2.28
CA LEU A 217 -31.36 -8.13 -3.39
C LEU A 217 -30.41 -9.34 -3.41
N ASP A 218 -30.38 -10.07 -4.53
CA ASP A 218 -29.63 -11.31 -4.65
C ASP A 218 -28.86 -11.37 -5.98
N ALA A 219 -27.54 -11.35 -5.85
CA ALA A 219 -26.55 -11.43 -6.90
C ALA A 219 -25.61 -12.64 -6.69
N GLY A 220 -26.05 -13.68 -5.97
CA GLY A 220 -25.21 -14.86 -5.71
C GLY A 220 -24.85 -15.68 -6.96
N GLY A 221 -23.84 -16.53 -6.83
CA GLY A 221 -23.40 -17.46 -7.86
C GLY A 221 -24.39 -18.60 -8.11
N GLY A 222 -24.34 -19.15 -9.33
CA GLY A 222 -25.10 -20.32 -9.76
C GLY A 222 -24.36 -21.63 -9.45
N SER A 223 -25.08 -22.70 -9.12
CA SER A 223 -24.50 -24.03 -8.93
C SER A 223 -24.93 -24.96 -10.06
N ASP A 224 -24.07 -25.76 -10.66
CA ASP A 224 -24.46 -26.86 -11.55
C ASP A 224 -24.01 -28.21 -10.95
N PRO A 225 -24.93 -28.92 -10.25
CA PRO A 225 -24.63 -30.23 -9.68
C PRO A 225 -24.29 -31.30 -10.72
N SER A 226 -24.68 -31.11 -12.00
CA SER A 226 -24.38 -32.05 -13.08
C SER A 226 -22.96 -31.92 -13.60
N ARG A 227 -22.36 -30.73 -13.48
CA ARG A 227 -20.98 -30.42 -13.89
C ARG A 227 -19.98 -30.35 -12.72
N ASP A 228 -20.43 -30.47 -11.47
CA ASP A 228 -19.62 -30.18 -10.26
C ASP A 228 -18.94 -28.81 -10.38
N ALA A 229 -19.71 -27.84 -10.89
CA ALA A 229 -19.29 -26.46 -11.13
C ALA A 229 -20.16 -25.51 -10.30
N GLY A 230 -19.57 -24.43 -9.83
CA GLY A 230 -20.28 -23.28 -9.29
C GLY A 230 -19.63 -22.02 -9.85
N GLY A 231 -20.34 -20.91 -9.75
CA GLY A 231 -19.76 -19.58 -9.99
C GLY A 231 -19.50 -18.82 -8.70
N GLN A 232 -18.68 -17.78 -8.83
CA GLN A 232 -18.39 -16.78 -7.81
C GLN A 232 -19.65 -15.98 -7.46
N GLY A 233 -19.66 -15.37 -6.28
CA GLY A 233 -20.65 -14.36 -5.94
C GLY A 233 -20.53 -13.12 -6.83
N GLY A 234 -21.62 -12.39 -7.02
CA GLY A 234 -21.67 -11.14 -7.78
C GLY A 234 -21.46 -9.91 -6.90
N THR A 235 -21.91 -8.75 -7.37
CA THR A 235 -21.73 -7.48 -6.66
C THR A 235 -23.07 -6.83 -6.30
N ILE A 236 -23.13 -6.21 -5.12
CA ILE A 236 -24.22 -5.31 -4.73
C ILE A 236 -23.61 -3.99 -4.24
N GLU A 237 -23.86 -2.91 -4.97
CA GLU A 237 -23.43 -1.56 -4.60
C GLU A 237 -24.65 -0.70 -4.27
N ILE A 238 -24.65 -0.03 -3.11
CA ILE A 238 -25.72 0.87 -2.69
C ILE A 238 -25.15 2.19 -2.17
N GLU A 239 -25.43 3.28 -2.89
CA GLU A 239 -25.00 4.64 -2.53
C GLU A 239 -26.20 5.54 -2.21
N ALA A 240 -26.19 6.18 -1.02
CA ALA A 240 -27.13 7.24 -0.66
C ALA A 240 -26.42 8.60 -0.50
N ARG A 241 -26.63 9.49 -1.49
CA ARG A 241 -25.83 10.72 -1.63
C ARG A 241 -26.18 11.85 -0.67
N THR A 242 -27.46 11.95 -0.25
CA THR A 242 -27.94 13.14 0.50
C THR A 242 -28.63 12.84 1.82
N GLY A 243 -28.98 11.58 2.07
CA GLY A 243 -29.76 11.12 3.21
C GLY A 243 -29.35 9.73 3.64
N ALA A 244 -30.18 9.11 4.48
CA ALA A 244 -29.85 7.85 5.12
C ALA A 244 -29.95 6.66 4.15
N LEU A 245 -29.18 5.62 4.47
CA LEU A 245 -29.28 4.27 3.92
C LEU A 245 -29.77 3.33 5.03
N THR A 246 -30.88 2.63 4.80
CA THR A 246 -31.44 1.69 5.78
C THR A 246 -31.80 0.36 5.13
N LEU A 247 -31.16 -0.71 5.63
CA LEU A 247 -31.56 -2.09 5.35
C LEU A 247 -32.47 -2.56 6.49
N MET A 248 -33.69 -3.01 6.18
CA MET A 248 -34.71 -3.43 7.15
C MET A 248 -34.83 -4.96 7.24
N GLN A 249 -35.58 -5.47 8.23
CA GLN A 249 -35.70 -6.90 8.54
C GLN A 249 -36.71 -7.69 7.67
N GLY A 250 -37.48 -7.05 6.78
CA GLY A 250 -38.63 -7.69 6.12
C GLY A 250 -38.27 -8.79 5.10
N GLY A 251 -37.05 -8.77 4.56
CA GLY A 251 -36.59 -9.64 3.48
C GLY A 251 -35.47 -10.61 3.87
N GLN A 252 -34.91 -11.29 2.87
CA GLN A 252 -33.67 -12.08 3.04
C GLN A 252 -32.40 -11.21 3.10
N GLY A 253 -32.54 -9.87 3.04
CA GLY A 253 -31.42 -8.94 3.04
C GLY A 253 -30.67 -8.90 1.72
N LEU A 254 -29.34 -8.74 1.81
CA LEU A 254 -28.43 -8.67 0.66
C LEU A 254 -27.62 -9.98 0.56
N MET A 255 -27.60 -10.59 -0.62
CA MET A 255 -26.93 -11.88 -0.84
C MET A 255 -26.05 -11.84 -2.08
N VAL A 256 -24.76 -12.07 -1.87
CA VAL A 256 -23.74 -12.25 -2.93
C VAL A 256 -22.94 -13.54 -2.70
N ASP A 257 -23.60 -14.57 -2.17
CA ASP A 257 -22.93 -15.83 -1.84
C ASP A 257 -22.35 -16.52 -3.08
N GLY A 258 -21.15 -17.06 -2.94
CA GLY A 258 -20.53 -17.96 -3.91
C GLY A 258 -21.24 -19.30 -3.94
N ALA A 259 -21.31 -19.91 -5.12
CA ALA A 259 -21.81 -21.27 -5.26
C ALA A 259 -20.73 -22.31 -4.89
N ALA A 260 -21.16 -23.56 -4.76
CA ALA A 260 -20.33 -24.71 -4.38
C ALA A 260 -18.95 -24.74 -5.07
N GLY A 261 -17.89 -24.53 -4.29
CA GLY A 261 -16.49 -24.54 -4.69
C GLY A 261 -15.92 -23.20 -5.14
N ASN A 262 -16.61 -22.08 -4.90
CA ASN A 262 -16.21 -20.75 -5.35
C ASN A 262 -16.48 -19.69 -4.29
N ASP A 263 -15.82 -18.55 -4.48
CA ASP A 263 -15.71 -17.50 -3.48
C ASP A 263 -16.98 -16.65 -3.39
N GLY A 264 -17.18 -16.05 -2.22
CA GLY A 264 -18.21 -15.03 -2.01
C GLY A 264 -17.96 -13.78 -2.86
N GLY A 265 -19.01 -13.01 -3.11
CA GLY A 265 -18.96 -11.77 -3.87
C GLY A 265 -18.70 -10.54 -3.00
N GLU A 266 -19.13 -9.38 -3.49
CA GLU A 266 -18.83 -8.07 -2.89
C GLU A 266 -20.11 -7.30 -2.57
N VAL A 267 -20.14 -6.67 -1.39
CA VAL A 267 -21.20 -5.74 -0.99
C VAL A 267 -20.60 -4.41 -0.54
N ASP A 268 -20.92 -3.34 -1.25
CA ASP A 268 -20.48 -1.99 -0.94
C ASP A 268 -21.67 -1.10 -0.57
N LEU A 269 -21.64 -0.54 0.64
CA LEU A 269 -22.70 0.33 1.16
C LEU A 269 -22.14 1.68 1.56
N THR A 270 -22.53 2.74 0.87
CA THR A 270 -21.98 4.08 1.07
C THR A 270 -23.05 5.14 1.35
N THR A 271 -22.70 6.12 2.19
CA THR A 271 -23.51 7.33 2.39
C THR A 271 -22.60 8.56 2.40
N ASP A 272 -22.95 9.60 1.65
CA ASP A 272 -22.04 10.74 1.45
C ASP A 272 -22.35 11.93 2.35
N SER A 273 -23.54 11.97 2.97
CA SER A 273 -24.03 13.14 3.69
C SER A 273 -23.56 13.16 5.15
N PRO A 274 -22.72 14.13 5.57
CA PRO A 274 -22.28 14.20 6.97
C PRO A 274 -23.36 14.70 7.94
N ALA A 275 -24.49 15.19 7.41
CA ALA A 275 -25.60 15.72 8.20
C ALA A 275 -26.74 14.70 8.35
N ASN A 276 -27.04 13.93 7.31
CA ASN A 276 -28.21 13.04 7.26
C ASN A 276 -27.90 11.63 6.76
N GLY A 277 -26.63 11.32 6.44
CA GLY A 277 -26.18 10.04 5.88
C GLY A 277 -25.92 8.98 6.94
N ALA A 278 -26.84 8.81 7.89
CA ALA A 278 -26.75 7.69 8.82
C ALA A 278 -27.00 6.38 8.07
N LEU A 279 -26.18 5.35 8.35
CA LEU A 279 -26.29 4.03 7.74
C LEU A 279 -26.75 3.03 8.81
N THR A 280 -27.85 2.32 8.55
CA THR A 280 -28.36 1.29 9.46
C THR A 280 -28.55 -0.04 8.74
N VAL A 281 -27.85 -1.07 9.20
CA VAL A 281 -27.99 -2.44 8.73
C VAL A 281 -28.82 -3.23 9.73
N SER A 282 -30.11 -3.36 9.45
CA SER A 282 -31.04 -4.19 10.21
C SER A 282 -31.51 -5.42 9.44
N GLY A 283 -31.06 -5.65 8.20
CA GLY A 283 -31.24 -6.93 7.49
C GLY A 283 -29.91 -7.70 7.43
N PRO A 284 -29.94 -9.03 7.23
CA PRO A 284 -28.70 -9.80 7.06
C PRO A 284 -27.98 -9.43 5.75
N VAL A 285 -26.66 -9.49 5.77
CA VAL A 285 -25.80 -9.32 4.57
C VAL A 285 -24.86 -10.51 4.51
N SER A 286 -24.84 -11.19 3.35
CA SER A 286 -24.08 -12.42 3.18
C SER A 286 -23.26 -12.38 1.90
N ALA A 287 -21.97 -12.60 2.05
CA ALA A 287 -20.97 -12.83 1.01
C ALA A 287 -20.20 -14.12 1.32
N HIS A 288 -20.96 -15.19 1.63
CA HIS A 288 -20.40 -16.48 2.03
C HIS A 288 -19.79 -17.22 0.84
N GLY A 289 -18.60 -17.79 1.02
CA GLY A 289 -18.02 -18.76 0.09
C GLY A 289 -18.51 -20.17 0.38
N SER A 290 -19.28 -20.77 -0.53
CA SER A 290 -19.81 -22.12 -0.31
C SER A 290 -18.81 -23.20 -0.73
N GLY A 291 -18.47 -24.12 0.18
CA GLY A 291 -17.66 -25.31 -0.15
C GLY A 291 -18.35 -26.26 -1.16
N GLY A 292 -17.55 -26.94 -1.98
CA GLY A 292 -18.05 -27.84 -3.03
C GLY A 292 -18.55 -29.21 -2.54
N LEU A 293 -19.40 -29.90 -3.33
CA LEU A 293 -19.81 -31.30 -3.08
C LEU A 293 -18.63 -32.29 -3.09
N SER A 294 -17.52 -31.92 -3.74
CA SER A 294 -16.25 -32.64 -3.79
C SER A 294 -15.24 -32.21 -2.70
N GLY A 295 -15.63 -31.35 -1.75
CA GLY A 295 -14.73 -30.83 -0.72
C GLY A 295 -13.74 -29.78 -1.23
N ARG A 296 -14.07 -29.11 -2.34
CA ARG A 296 -13.27 -28.01 -2.87
C ARG A 296 -13.33 -26.81 -1.93
N PRO A 297 -12.19 -26.16 -1.68
CA PRO A 297 -12.15 -24.97 -0.87
C PRO A 297 -12.82 -23.78 -1.58
N ALA A 298 -13.32 -22.83 -0.80
CA ALA A 298 -13.89 -21.56 -1.25
C ALA A 298 -13.53 -20.47 -0.23
N GLY A 299 -13.20 -19.27 -0.69
CA GLY A 299 -12.94 -18.10 0.15
C GLY A 299 -14.20 -17.31 0.47
N GLY A 300 -14.18 -16.61 1.60
CA GLY A 300 -15.20 -15.60 1.90
C GLY A 300 -15.13 -14.41 0.93
N GLY A 301 -16.23 -13.67 0.80
CA GLY A 301 -16.29 -12.43 0.03
C GLY A 301 -15.93 -11.18 0.83
N THR A 302 -16.24 -10.01 0.26
CA THR A 302 -15.99 -8.70 0.85
C THR A 302 -17.29 -7.99 1.22
N ILE A 303 -17.30 -7.31 2.37
CA ILE A 303 -18.36 -6.37 2.74
C ILE A 303 -17.71 -5.08 3.20
N ASP A 304 -17.90 -4.00 2.43
CA ASP A 304 -17.47 -2.65 2.78
C ASP A 304 -18.67 -1.76 3.10
N ILE A 305 -18.58 -1.03 4.22
CA ILE A 305 -19.64 -0.16 4.71
C ILE A 305 -19.03 1.16 5.17
N GLU A 306 -19.27 2.21 4.38
CA GLU A 306 -18.80 3.57 4.66
C GLU A 306 -19.97 4.52 4.97
N SER A 307 -19.95 5.11 6.17
CA SER A 307 -20.91 6.13 6.56
C SER A 307 -20.30 7.51 6.75
N ALA A 308 -20.74 8.50 5.98
CA ALA A 308 -20.41 9.91 6.25
C ALA A 308 -20.99 10.41 7.58
N HIS A 309 -21.86 9.66 8.26
CA HIS A 309 -22.37 10.01 9.59
C HIS A 309 -22.16 8.87 10.59
N ALA A 310 -23.23 8.23 11.07
CA ALA A 310 -23.19 7.21 12.12
C ALA A 310 -23.64 5.88 11.54
N LEU A 311 -22.98 4.81 11.96
CA LEU A 311 -23.23 3.46 11.51
C LEU A 311 -23.82 2.62 12.64
N THR A 312 -24.94 1.94 12.38
CA THR A 312 -25.50 0.96 13.31
C THR A 312 -25.70 -0.38 12.61
N LEU A 313 -25.00 -1.41 13.10
CA LEU A 313 -25.16 -2.79 12.70
C LEU A 313 -26.02 -3.52 13.73
N ALA A 314 -27.20 -3.95 13.32
CA ALA A 314 -28.20 -4.61 14.17
C ALA A 314 -28.53 -6.04 13.73
N GLN A 315 -27.91 -6.53 12.65
CA GLN A 315 -28.00 -7.90 12.14
C GLN A 315 -26.61 -8.41 11.74
N SER A 316 -26.52 -9.71 11.46
CA SER A 316 -25.26 -10.35 11.15
C SER A 316 -24.70 -9.99 9.75
N LEU A 317 -23.38 -9.86 9.69
CA LEU A 317 -22.60 -9.88 8.44
C LEU A 317 -21.89 -11.23 8.34
N ASP A 318 -22.05 -11.93 7.22
CA ASP A 318 -21.45 -13.25 6.98
C ASP A 318 -20.52 -13.17 5.77
N VAL A 319 -19.21 -13.32 6.02
CA VAL A 319 -18.16 -13.47 4.99
C VAL A 319 -17.41 -14.78 5.21
N THR A 320 -18.06 -15.79 5.78
CA THR A 320 -17.38 -17.06 6.09
C THR A 320 -16.91 -17.77 4.82
N GLY A 321 -15.77 -18.45 4.92
CA GLY A 321 -15.20 -19.28 3.86
C GLY A 321 -15.16 -20.76 4.23
N VAL A 322 -14.79 -21.61 3.26
CA VAL A 322 -14.59 -23.06 3.43
C VAL A 322 -13.20 -23.46 2.92
N GLY A 323 -12.16 -22.75 3.33
CA GLY A 323 -10.78 -23.16 3.17
C GLY A 323 -10.06 -22.68 1.92
N GLY A 324 -10.66 -21.74 1.18
CA GLY A 324 -10.12 -21.21 -0.09
C GLY A 324 -9.56 -19.80 -0.01
N GLY A 325 -9.80 -19.08 1.09
CA GLY A 325 -9.44 -17.67 1.19
C GLY A 325 -10.20 -16.98 2.31
N SER A 326 -9.76 -15.78 2.65
CA SER A 326 -10.29 -14.95 3.73
C SER A 326 -11.53 -14.17 3.30
N GLY A 327 -12.53 -14.08 4.17
CA GLY A 327 -13.53 -13.02 4.06
C GLY A 327 -13.03 -11.73 4.74
N VAL A 328 -13.40 -10.59 4.17
CA VAL A 328 -13.00 -9.25 4.66
C VAL A 328 -14.24 -8.42 4.97
N VAL A 329 -14.25 -7.77 6.13
CA VAL A 329 -15.27 -6.77 6.48
C VAL A 329 -14.62 -5.47 6.89
N THR A 330 -14.96 -4.39 6.17
CA THR A 330 -14.53 -3.03 6.50
C THR A 330 -15.75 -2.23 6.92
N LEU A 331 -15.70 -1.63 8.11
CA LEU A 331 -16.74 -0.73 8.62
C LEU A 331 -16.12 0.62 8.94
N ALA A 332 -16.54 1.68 8.28
CA ALA A 332 -16.08 3.04 8.53
C ALA A 332 -17.24 3.99 8.78
N ALA A 333 -17.13 4.87 9.78
CA ALA A 333 -18.06 5.97 9.95
C ALA A 333 -17.37 7.25 10.46
N GLN A 334 -17.78 8.42 9.98
CA GLN A 334 -17.24 9.71 10.47
C GLN A 334 -17.70 10.05 11.91
N ARG A 335 -18.74 9.41 12.42
CA ARG A 335 -19.24 9.57 13.80
C ARG A 335 -19.19 8.25 14.57
N ASP A 336 -20.30 7.88 15.21
CA ASP A 336 -20.37 6.71 16.07
C ASP A 336 -20.62 5.44 15.25
N VAL A 337 -19.96 4.35 15.63
CA VAL A 337 -20.22 3.00 15.12
C VAL A 337 -20.76 2.15 16.26
N VAL A 338 -21.90 1.50 16.04
CA VAL A 338 -22.51 0.59 17.01
C VAL A 338 -22.72 -0.78 16.37
N VAL A 339 -22.01 -1.79 16.88
CA VAL A 339 -22.13 -3.20 16.46
C VAL A 339 -22.90 -3.98 17.51
N ASN A 340 -24.15 -4.35 17.20
CA ASN A 340 -25.06 -5.06 18.11
C ASN A 340 -25.27 -6.53 17.77
N ASP A 341 -24.69 -7.01 16.67
CA ASP A 341 -24.81 -8.40 16.23
C ASP A 341 -23.46 -8.91 15.68
N THR A 342 -23.46 -10.12 15.12
CA THR A 342 -22.27 -10.89 14.80
C THR A 342 -21.69 -10.50 13.44
N ILE A 343 -20.39 -10.27 13.38
CA ILE A 343 -19.59 -10.30 12.16
C ILE A 343 -18.85 -11.65 12.13
N ASP A 344 -19.17 -12.50 11.15
CA ASP A 344 -18.61 -13.84 11.01
C ASP A 344 -17.75 -13.93 9.75
N GLY A 345 -16.43 -13.92 9.94
CA GLY A 345 -15.42 -14.12 8.89
C GLY A 345 -14.56 -15.34 9.16
N ARG A 346 -15.13 -16.37 9.80
CA ARG A 346 -14.42 -17.63 10.05
C ARG A 346 -14.15 -18.37 8.74
N ASP A 347 -12.93 -18.90 8.62
CA ASP A 347 -12.56 -19.85 7.59
C ASP A 347 -11.87 -21.06 8.23
N PRO A 348 -12.10 -22.31 7.77
CA PRO A 348 -11.39 -23.49 8.26
C PRO A 348 -9.86 -23.39 8.24
N VAL A 349 -9.25 -23.08 7.09
CA VAL A 349 -7.79 -23.12 6.88
C VAL A 349 -7.17 -21.75 6.52
N GLY A 350 -7.99 -20.76 6.18
CA GLY A 350 -7.63 -19.36 5.96
C GLY A 350 -7.79 -18.50 7.21
N PHE A 351 -7.52 -17.21 7.07
CA PHE A 351 -7.58 -16.21 8.14
C PHE A 351 -8.57 -15.11 7.74
N GLY A 352 -9.56 -14.73 8.55
CA GLY A 352 -10.47 -13.61 8.20
C GLY A 352 -9.87 -12.25 8.56
N GLU A 353 -10.41 -11.17 8.00
CA GLU A 353 -10.04 -9.80 8.37
C GLU A 353 -11.27 -8.96 8.67
N VAL A 354 -11.25 -8.23 9.79
CA VAL A 354 -12.29 -7.27 10.13
C VAL A 354 -11.67 -5.99 10.66
N ASP A 355 -11.93 -4.89 9.96
CA ASP A 355 -11.49 -3.55 10.31
C ASP A 355 -12.69 -2.65 10.61
N VAL A 356 -12.68 -2.00 11.76
CA VAL A 356 -13.76 -1.12 12.21
C VAL A 356 -13.20 0.24 12.63
N SER A 357 -13.63 1.30 11.97
CA SER A 357 -13.18 2.68 12.25
C SER A 357 -14.36 3.60 12.53
N ALA A 358 -14.33 4.27 13.68
CA ALA A 358 -15.32 5.28 14.08
C ALA A 358 -14.62 6.63 14.32
N GLY A 359 -15.10 7.69 13.67
CA GLY A 359 -14.59 9.05 13.89
C GLY A 359 -14.88 9.58 15.29
N HIS A 360 -15.84 9.00 16.02
CA HIS A 360 -16.17 9.36 17.40
C HIS A 360 -16.21 8.14 18.33
N ASP A 361 -17.37 7.62 18.73
CA ASP A 361 -17.45 6.48 19.65
C ASP A 361 -17.67 5.14 18.93
N LEU A 362 -16.96 4.09 19.35
CA LEU A 362 -17.16 2.72 18.88
C LEU A 362 -17.70 1.85 20.01
N THR A 363 -18.85 1.24 19.80
CA THR A 363 -19.48 0.34 20.78
C THR A 363 -19.77 -1.02 20.17
N PHE A 364 -19.25 -2.07 20.81
CA PHE A 364 -19.67 -3.44 20.54
C PHE A 364 -20.58 -3.93 21.66
N THR A 365 -21.70 -4.56 21.29
CA THR A 365 -22.59 -5.26 22.21
C THR A 365 -22.93 -6.66 21.69
N GLY A 366 -23.16 -7.62 22.60
CA GLY A 366 -23.53 -9.00 22.23
C GLY A 366 -22.35 -9.82 21.68
N ASN A 367 -22.56 -11.03 21.15
CA ASN A 367 -21.48 -11.89 20.64
C ASN A 367 -20.95 -11.39 19.27
N SER A 368 -20.02 -10.44 19.27
CA SER A 368 -19.87 -9.51 18.13
C SER A 368 -18.96 -9.92 16.97
N LEU A 369 -17.86 -10.68 17.13
CA LEU A 369 -16.87 -10.77 16.03
C LEU A 369 -16.02 -12.05 16.04
N ARG A 370 -16.01 -12.78 14.92
CA ARG A 370 -15.25 -14.04 14.78
C ARG A 370 -14.52 -14.11 13.46
N VAL A 371 -13.20 -14.26 13.53
CA VAL A 371 -12.31 -14.55 12.41
C VAL A 371 -11.39 -15.74 12.73
N ASN A 372 -11.76 -16.54 13.73
CA ASN A 372 -10.99 -17.68 14.18
C ASN A 372 -11.01 -18.80 13.14
N ALA A 373 -9.90 -19.50 13.01
CA ALA A 373 -9.85 -20.71 12.20
C ALA A 373 -10.66 -21.84 12.85
N THR A 374 -11.11 -22.80 12.03
CA THR A 374 -11.83 -23.99 12.53
C THR A 374 -11.13 -25.32 12.25
N LEU A 375 -10.11 -25.35 11.38
CA LEU A 375 -9.34 -26.55 11.04
C LEU A 375 -7.90 -26.25 10.60
N ASN A 376 -6.87 -26.59 11.39
CA ASN A 376 -5.44 -26.45 10.99
C ASN A 376 -5.04 -25.08 10.37
N GLY A 377 -5.83 -24.02 10.56
CA GLY A 377 -5.66 -22.70 9.95
C GLY A 377 -5.21 -21.64 10.94
N GLN A 378 -4.58 -20.57 10.42
CA GLN A 378 -4.19 -19.41 11.22
C GLN A 378 -5.42 -18.56 11.57
N GLY A 379 -5.45 -17.98 12.77
CA GLY A 379 -6.50 -17.03 13.12
C GLY A 379 -6.45 -15.76 12.29
N GLY A 380 -7.58 -15.07 12.16
CA GLY A 380 -7.71 -13.80 11.46
C GLY A 380 -7.22 -12.56 12.21
N SER A 381 -7.33 -11.40 11.56
CA SER A 381 -7.03 -10.09 12.13
C SER A 381 -8.30 -9.34 12.51
N ILE A 382 -8.26 -8.66 13.65
CA ILE A 382 -9.33 -7.76 14.11
C ILE A 382 -8.69 -6.41 14.46
N THR A 383 -9.01 -5.37 13.71
CA THR A 383 -8.62 -3.99 14.04
C THR A 383 -9.84 -3.15 14.35
N ALA A 384 -9.80 -2.37 15.43
CA ALA A 384 -10.88 -1.47 15.76
C ALA A 384 -10.34 -0.14 16.30
N LEU A 385 -10.70 0.98 15.67
CA LEU A 385 -10.24 2.32 16.01
C LEU A 385 -11.43 3.25 16.28
N ALA A 386 -11.37 4.00 17.37
CA ALA A 386 -12.35 5.02 17.72
C ALA A 386 -11.65 6.37 17.94
N GLY A 387 -12.17 7.45 17.36
CA GLY A 387 -11.66 8.82 17.59
C GLY A 387 -11.85 9.29 19.04
N ASN A 388 -12.82 8.73 19.76
CA ASN A 388 -13.15 9.05 21.15
C ASN A 388 -13.17 7.78 22.02
N ASN A 389 -14.31 7.22 22.42
CA ASN A 389 -14.34 6.04 23.30
C ASN A 389 -14.57 4.73 22.53
N LEU A 390 -13.90 3.66 22.97
CA LEU A 390 -14.17 2.28 22.52
C LEU A 390 -14.69 1.46 23.70
N THR A 391 -15.88 0.89 23.57
CA THR A 391 -16.54 0.10 24.62
C THR A 391 -16.94 -1.29 24.10
N LEU A 392 -16.48 -2.34 24.79
CA LEU A 392 -16.92 -3.72 24.58
C LEU A 392 -17.87 -4.13 25.71
N THR A 393 -19.11 -4.52 25.37
CA THR A 393 -20.13 -4.94 26.34
C THR A 393 -20.71 -6.31 26.01
N GLY A 394 -20.27 -7.34 26.74
CA GLY A 394 -20.68 -8.73 26.49
C GLY A 394 -20.19 -9.29 25.16
N SER A 395 -19.05 -8.79 24.68
CA SER A 395 -18.53 -9.08 23.34
C SER A 395 -17.50 -10.19 23.29
N LEU A 396 -17.60 -11.05 22.28
CA LEU A 396 -16.57 -12.03 21.94
C LEU A 396 -15.87 -11.57 20.66
N LEU A 397 -14.57 -11.30 20.76
CA LEU A 397 -13.65 -11.09 19.64
C LEU A 397 -12.72 -12.30 19.58
N ASP A 398 -12.81 -13.10 18.52
CA ASP A 398 -12.02 -14.34 18.38
C ASP A 398 -11.20 -14.37 17.09
N ALA A 399 -9.89 -14.30 17.26
CA ALA A 399 -8.83 -14.35 16.25
C ALA A 399 -7.90 -15.56 16.50
N SER A 400 -8.43 -16.65 17.08
CA SER A 400 -7.66 -17.85 17.39
C SER A 400 -7.38 -18.70 16.15
N GLY A 401 -6.21 -19.33 16.11
CA GLY A 401 -5.89 -20.40 15.17
C GLY A 401 -6.47 -21.74 15.61
N ALA A 402 -6.49 -22.69 14.68
CA ALA A 402 -6.94 -24.06 14.88
C ALA A 402 -5.89 -25.08 14.41
N GLY A 403 -5.91 -26.29 14.97
CA GLY A 403 -4.93 -27.34 14.70
C GLY A 403 -3.48 -26.88 14.81
N THR A 404 -2.74 -26.85 13.70
CA THR A 404 -1.35 -26.36 13.62
C THR A 404 -1.21 -24.83 13.45
N GLY A 405 -2.32 -24.10 13.34
CA GLY A 405 -2.30 -22.66 13.08
C GLY A 405 -2.08 -21.82 14.33
N ALA A 406 -1.42 -20.68 14.14
CA ALA A 406 -1.18 -19.69 15.19
C ALA A 406 -2.40 -18.79 15.40
N GLY A 407 -2.50 -18.19 16.60
CA GLY A 407 -3.32 -16.98 16.75
C GLY A 407 -2.70 -15.82 15.98
N SER A 408 -3.51 -14.85 15.54
CA SER A 408 -3.01 -13.69 14.77
C SER A 408 -3.11 -12.39 15.57
N LEU A 409 -3.99 -11.45 15.21
CA LEU A 409 -3.96 -10.09 15.75
C LEU A 409 -5.34 -9.64 16.25
N ILE A 410 -5.36 -9.02 17.43
CA ILE A 410 -6.44 -8.13 17.87
C ILE A 410 -5.83 -6.80 18.27
N SER A 411 -6.14 -5.72 17.54
CA SER A 411 -5.64 -4.37 17.80
C SER A 411 -6.81 -3.41 18.01
N LEU A 412 -7.00 -2.93 19.23
CA LEU A 412 -8.05 -1.99 19.59
C LEU A 412 -7.44 -0.65 20.03
N GLY A 413 -7.89 0.44 19.43
CA GLY A 413 -7.46 1.81 19.70
C GLY A 413 -8.63 2.74 20.00
N ALA A 414 -8.49 3.59 21.00
CA ALA A 414 -9.44 4.65 21.31
C ALA A 414 -8.69 5.97 21.53
N GLY A 415 -9.14 7.06 20.91
CA GLY A 415 -8.58 8.39 21.13
C GLY A 415 -8.74 8.87 22.56
N HIS A 416 -9.78 8.43 23.27
CA HIS A 416 -10.03 8.67 24.69
C HIS A 416 -10.08 7.33 25.45
N ASN A 417 -11.20 6.92 26.05
CA ASN A 417 -11.21 5.73 26.92
C ASN A 417 -11.43 4.43 26.13
N LEU A 418 -10.77 3.36 26.57
CA LEU A 418 -11.05 2.00 26.13
C LEU A 418 -11.51 1.15 27.32
N SER A 419 -12.67 0.53 27.20
CA SER A 419 -13.25 -0.33 28.24
C SER A 419 -13.62 -1.71 27.72
N VAL A 420 -13.04 -2.75 28.33
CA VAL A 420 -13.40 -4.16 28.12
C VAL A 420 -14.23 -4.63 29.32
N ASP A 421 -15.55 -4.76 29.17
CA ASP A 421 -16.41 -5.12 30.28
C ASP A 421 -16.20 -6.55 30.80
N ARG A 422 -16.74 -6.84 31.99
CA ARG A 422 -16.60 -8.15 32.67
C ARG A 422 -17.16 -9.36 31.91
N THR A 423 -17.97 -9.14 30.87
CA THR A 423 -18.57 -10.20 30.05
C THR A 423 -17.91 -10.32 28.70
N SER A 424 -16.97 -9.44 28.37
CA SER A 424 -16.26 -9.44 27.10
C SER A 424 -15.03 -10.34 27.16
N THR A 425 -14.74 -10.97 26.03
CA THR A 425 -13.64 -11.92 25.85
C THR A 425 -12.93 -11.65 24.54
N LEU A 426 -11.60 -11.50 24.60
CA LEU A 426 -10.72 -11.38 23.44
C LEU A 426 -9.82 -12.62 23.40
N ASN A 427 -9.82 -13.34 22.29
CA ASN A 427 -9.07 -14.57 22.09
C ASN A 427 -8.16 -14.47 20.86
N ALA A 428 -6.86 -14.67 21.04
CA ALA A 428 -5.90 -14.86 19.96
C ALA A 428 -5.02 -16.08 20.29
N LYS A 429 -5.63 -17.26 20.33
CA LYS A 429 -5.02 -18.50 20.86
C LYS A 429 -4.51 -19.42 19.76
N SER A 430 -3.59 -20.32 20.08
CA SER A 430 -3.35 -21.55 19.32
C SER A 430 -3.89 -22.79 20.05
N GLU A 431 -4.18 -23.87 19.31
CA GLU A 431 -4.64 -25.11 19.90
C GLU A 431 -3.58 -25.81 20.77
N GLN A 432 -4.03 -26.54 21.80
CA GLN A 432 -3.14 -27.32 22.67
C GLN A 432 -2.38 -28.38 21.88
N GLY A 433 -1.05 -28.39 22.00
CA GLY A 433 -0.19 -29.36 21.33
C GLY A 433 0.09 -29.05 19.86
N SER A 434 -0.36 -27.91 19.35
CA SER A 434 -0.10 -27.42 18.00
C SER A 434 1.38 -27.17 17.70
N GLY A 435 2.15 -26.80 18.73
CA GLY A 435 3.50 -26.26 18.54
C GLY A 435 3.53 -24.84 17.96
N ALA A 436 2.36 -24.22 17.75
CA ALA A 436 2.21 -22.91 17.14
C ALA A 436 2.15 -21.78 18.19
N PRO A 437 2.69 -20.59 17.88
CA PRO A 437 2.65 -19.46 18.78
C PRO A 437 1.21 -18.95 18.98
N GLY A 438 1.00 -18.27 20.11
CA GLY A 438 -0.22 -17.48 20.33
C GLY A 438 -0.20 -16.22 19.47
N GLY A 439 -1.31 -15.48 19.48
CA GLY A 439 -1.41 -14.21 18.77
C GLY A 439 -0.93 -13.01 19.57
N ASN A 440 -1.15 -11.83 19.00
CA ASN A 440 -0.84 -10.54 19.58
C ASN A 440 -2.14 -9.79 19.90
N ILE A 441 -2.26 -9.26 21.12
CA ILE A 441 -3.36 -8.39 21.50
C ILE A 441 -2.83 -7.02 21.94
N ARG A 442 -3.22 -5.96 21.25
CA ARG A 442 -2.85 -4.57 21.57
C ARG A 442 -4.08 -3.75 21.92
N LEU A 443 -4.13 -3.21 23.14
CA LEU A 443 -5.18 -2.30 23.60
C LEU A 443 -4.55 -0.93 23.91
N THR A 444 -4.96 0.10 23.17
CA THR A 444 -4.42 1.47 23.31
C THR A 444 -5.53 2.46 23.60
N ALA A 445 -5.41 3.19 24.70
CA ALA A 445 -6.28 4.31 25.06
C ALA A 445 -5.50 5.63 25.08
N GLY A 446 -6.08 6.66 24.50
CA GLY A 446 -5.49 7.99 24.35
C GLY A 446 -4.86 8.22 22.97
N SER A 447 -4.96 9.45 22.47
CA SER A 447 -4.24 9.98 21.30
C SER A 447 -3.32 11.13 21.70
N ALA A 448 -2.63 11.79 20.77
CA ALA A 448 -1.83 12.99 21.08
C ALA A 448 -2.67 14.12 21.71
N ASP A 449 -3.96 14.20 21.35
CA ASP A 449 -4.85 15.29 21.77
C ASP A 449 -5.75 14.92 22.96
N LEU A 450 -6.10 13.64 23.11
CA LEU A 450 -7.12 13.17 24.04
C LEU A 450 -6.56 12.20 25.09
N ALA A 451 -6.88 12.51 26.35
CA ALA A 451 -6.41 11.73 27.49
C ALA A 451 -7.25 10.47 27.71
N GLY A 452 -6.68 9.29 27.50
CA GLY A 452 -7.44 8.03 27.54
C GLY A 452 -7.07 7.06 28.66
N ASN A 453 -8.07 6.62 29.44
CA ASN A 453 -7.89 5.52 30.40
C ASN A 453 -8.25 4.18 29.78
N LEU A 454 -7.50 3.13 30.15
CA LEU A 454 -7.74 1.76 29.75
C LEU A 454 -8.26 0.95 30.95
N GLN A 455 -9.45 0.37 30.79
CA GLN A 455 -10.07 -0.50 31.80
C GLN A 455 -10.33 -1.90 31.24
N VAL A 456 -9.82 -2.92 31.93
CA VAL A 456 -10.02 -4.33 31.61
C VAL A 456 -10.71 -5.02 32.78
N ASP A 457 -12.02 -5.25 32.63
CA ASP A 457 -12.84 -6.04 33.55
C ASP A 457 -13.08 -7.47 33.04
N GLY A 458 -12.97 -7.69 31.73
CA GLY A 458 -13.20 -8.95 31.03
C GLY A 458 -11.96 -9.83 30.88
N THR A 459 -12.00 -10.71 29.87
CA THR A 459 -10.94 -11.68 29.59
C THR A 459 -10.18 -11.32 28.32
N VAL A 460 -8.86 -11.26 28.40
CA VAL A 460 -7.94 -11.01 27.27
C VAL A 460 -6.92 -12.13 27.25
N THR A 461 -6.95 -12.96 26.21
CA THR A 461 -6.18 -14.21 26.16
C THR A 461 -5.48 -14.41 24.83
N ALA A 462 -4.16 -14.53 24.87
CA ALA A 462 -3.30 -14.74 23.72
C ALA A 462 -2.40 -15.96 23.96
N THR A 463 -2.97 -17.14 24.17
CA THR A 463 -2.18 -18.31 24.62
C THR A 463 -1.60 -19.10 23.44
N GLY A 464 -0.34 -19.49 23.53
CA GLY A 464 0.37 -20.28 22.52
C GLY A 464 0.91 -21.61 23.02
N HIS A 465 1.49 -22.43 22.16
CA HIS A 465 2.11 -23.72 22.53
C HIS A 465 3.47 -23.93 21.85
N ALA A 466 4.12 -22.85 21.42
CA ALA A 466 5.42 -22.87 20.77
C ALA A 466 6.56 -23.18 21.75
N SER A 467 7.36 -24.18 21.40
CA SER A 467 8.59 -24.55 22.12
C SER A 467 9.75 -23.58 21.79
N THR A 468 10.88 -23.71 22.49
CA THR A 468 12.05 -22.80 22.47
C THR A 468 12.80 -22.68 21.12
N GLY A 469 12.21 -23.14 20.01
CA GLY A 469 12.79 -23.11 18.66
C GLY A 469 11.80 -22.78 17.53
N ALA A 470 10.66 -22.14 17.83
CA ALA A 470 9.65 -21.69 16.86
C ALA A 470 9.82 -20.19 16.50
N PRO A 471 9.28 -19.69 15.35
CA PRO A 471 9.47 -18.34 14.78
C PRO A 471 9.25 -17.15 15.73
N PRO A 472 9.72 -15.91 15.38
CA PRO A 472 10.13 -14.84 16.32
C PRO A 472 9.04 -14.18 17.18
N ASN A 473 7.77 -14.60 17.06
CA ASN A 473 6.62 -13.90 17.63
C ASN A 473 5.89 -14.77 18.67
N PRO A 474 6.31 -14.76 19.94
CA PRO A 474 5.56 -15.41 21.01
C PRO A 474 4.27 -14.64 21.30
N ALA A 475 3.30 -15.33 21.88
CA ALA A 475 2.13 -14.75 22.55
C ALA A 475 2.45 -13.43 23.25
N SER A 476 1.82 -12.33 22.82
CA SER A 476 2.07 -11.01 23.40
C SER A 476 0.79 -10.21 23.66
N ILE A 477 0.75 -9.53 24.81
CA ILE A 477 -0.33 -8.60 25.15
C ILE A 477 0.26 -7.25 25.55
N VAL A 478 -0.17 -6.19 24.87
CA VAL A 478 0.24 -4.80 25.14
C VAL A 478 -0.97 -4.01 25.59
N LEU A 479 -0.90 -3.42 26.78
CA LEU A 479 -1.92 -2.56 27.36
C LEU A 479 -1.35 -1.17 27.55
N SER A 480 -1.93 -0.14 26.93
CA SER A 480 -1.43 1.24 27.00
C SER A 480 -2.55 2.23 27.29
N GLY A 481 -2.31 3.14 28.24
CA GLY A 481 -3.25 4.18 28.60
C GLY A 481 -2.66 5.15 29.63
N CYS A 482 -3.45 6.13 30.04
CA CYS A 482 -3.06 7.09 31.05
C CYS A 482 -3.12 6.42 32.43
N GLN A 483 -4.31 6.10 32.90
CA GLN A 483 -4.49 5.08 33.93
C GLN A 483 -4.81 3.75 33.25
N VAL A 484 -4.03 2.71 33.54
CA VAL A 484 -4.38 1.33 33.18
C VAL A 484 -4.93 0.61 34.41
N THR A 485 -6.11 0.01 34.27
CA THR A 485 -6.80 -0.71 35.35
C THR A 485 -7.18 -2.12 34.89
N ILE A 486 -6.63 -3.14 35.55
CA ILE A 486 -7.13 -4.52 35.48
C ILE A 486 -7.92 -4.77 36.76
N SER A 487 -9.25 -4.78 36.67
CA SER A 487 -10.10 -4.89 37.86
C SER A 487 -10.10 -6.30 38.45
N GLY A 488 -10.75 -6.49 39.61
CA GLY A 488 -10.79 -7.79 40.30
C GLY A 488 -11.41 -8.94 39.48
N THR A 489 -12.18 -8.64 38.43
CA THR A 489 -12.70 -9.64 37.49
C THR A 489 -11.84 -9.79 36.24
N GLY A 490 -10.99 -8.80 35.94
CA GLY A 490 -10.14 -8.76 34.76
C GLY A 490 -9.13 -9.90 34.72
N GLN A 491 -8.97 -10.52 33.55
CA GLN A 491 -8.00 -11.58 33.31
C GLN A 491 -7.23 -11.30 32.04
N VAL A 492 -5.91 -11.22 32.15
CA VAL A 492 -4.98 -11.04 31.04
C VAL A 492 -4.01 -12.21 31.06
N ASP A 493 -3.97 -13.03 30.01
CA ASP A 493 -3.20 -14.27 29.96
C ASP A 493 -2.57 -14.51 28.58
N SER A 494 -1.23 -14.48 28.51
CA SER A 494 -0.44 -14.80 27.31
C SER A 494 0.29 -16.14 27.42
N SER A 495 -0.10 -17.01 28.36
CA SER A 495 0.68 -18.22 28.68
C SER A 495 0.77 -19.27 27.57
N GLY A 496 1.73 -20.18 27.73
CA GLY A 496 1.92 -21.40 26.95
C GLY A 496 3.13 -21.35 25.99
N ASP A 497 3.53 -20.17 25.51
CA ASP A 497 4.78 -20.00 24.75
C ASP A 497 5.98 -19.77 25.69
N SER A 498 7.14 -20.34 25.36
CA SER A 498 8.36 -20.20 26.16
C SER A 498 8.73 -18.73 26.47
N ASN A 499 8.56 -17.82 25.53
CA ASN A 499 8.90 -16.39 25.67
C ASN A 499 7.69 -15.46 25.65
N ALA A 500 6.52 -15.93 26.13
CA ALA A 500 5.32 -15.10 26.20
C ALA A 500 5.52 -13.83 27.05
N ARG A 501 4.90 -12.72 26.62
CA ARG A 501 5.16 -11.39 27.20
C ARG A 501 3.88 -10.60 27.41
N ASN A 502 3.80 -9.92 28.55
CA ASN A 502 2.83 -8.83 28.72
C ASN A 502 3.56 -7.52 28.99
N LEU A 503 3.15 -6.45 28.32
CA LEU A 503 3.63 -5.09 28.53
C LEU A 503 2.48 -4.18 28.95
N VAL A 504 2.60 -3.55 30.12
CA VAL A 504 1.61 -2.60 30.64
C VAL A 504 2.22 -1.20 30.74
N ILE A 505 1.68 -0.25 29.99
CA ILE A 505 2.14 1.14 29.94
C ILE A 505 1.07 2.02 30.56
N GLY A 506 1.31 2.50 31.78
CA GLY A 506 0.44 3.45 32.47
C GLY A 506 1.15 4.79 32.62
N ARG A 507 0.66 5.84 31.97
CA ARG A 507 1.30 7.17 31.95
C ARG A 507 1.04 8.01 33.21
N THR A 508 -0.04 7.76 33.94
CA THR A 508 -0.34 8.38 35.24
C THR A 508 -0.38 7.36 36.38
N GLY A 509 -0.67 6.09 36.07
CA GLY A 509 -0.62 5.01 37.04
C GLY A 509 -1.08 3.66 36.49
N ILE A 510 -0.82 2.60 37.27
CA ILE A 510 -1.24 1.22 36.98
C ILE A 510 -1.91 0.64 38.22
N THR A 511 -3.11 0.07 38.06
CA THR A 511 -3.86 -0.63 39.12
C THR A 511 -4.22 -2.03 38.65
N ILE A 512 -3.79 -3.05 39.40
CA ILE A 512 -4.07 -4.46 39.10
C ILE A 512 -4.69 -5.10 40.33
N SER A 513 -5.98 -5.40 40.24
CA SER A 513 -6.71 -6.21 41.23
C SER A 513 -7.10 -7.59 40.68
N GLY A 514 -7.02 -7.77 39.37
CA GLY A 514 -7.29 -9.03 38.66
C GLY A 514 -6.05 -9.86 38.39
N LYS A 515 -6.08 -10.64 37.30
CA LYS A 515 -4.98 -11.51 36.89
C LYS A 515 -4.23 -10.92 35.68
N LEU A 516 -2.91 -10.90 35.76
CA LEU A 516 -1.96 -10.62 34.70
C LEU A 516 -0.93 -11.75 34.67
N HIS A 517 -1.21 -12.78 33.88
CA HIS A 517 -0.46 -14.04 33.84
C HIS A 517 0.24 -14.22 32.49
N THR A 518 1.40 -14.86 32.53
CA THR A 518 2.10 -15.36 31.33
C THR A 518 2.85 -16.65 31.69
N THR A 519 3.54 -17.26 30.72
CA THR A 519 4.32 -18.48 30.92
C THR A 519 5.33 -18.28 32.05
N ALA A 520 5.64 -19.36 32.78
CA ALA A 520 6.54 -19.29 33.92
C ALA A 520 7.89 -18.64 33.57
N ALA A 521 8.43 -17.83 34.47
CA ALA A 521 9.73 -17.17 34.27
C ALA A 521 10.88 -18.15 33.99
N ALA A 522 10.81 -19.37 34.54
CA ALA A 522 11.81 -20.41 34.33
C ALA A 522 11.91 -20.88 32.87
N THR A 523 10.89 -20.62 32.05
CA THR A 523 10.85 -20.98 30.64
C THR A 523 10.98 -19.79 29.68
N GLY A 524 11.10 -18.55 30.21
CA GLY A 524 11.31 -17.33 29.42
C GLY A 524 10.17 -16.28 29.47
N GLY A 525 9.03 -16.60 30.12
CA GLY A 525 7.88 -15.69 30.16
C GLY A 525 8.10 -14.46 31.06
N SER A 526 7.54 -13.31 30.66
CA SER A 526 7.79 -12.03 31.34
C SER A 526 6.57 -11.09 31.41
N ASN A 527 6.41 -10.44 32.56
CA ASN A 527 5.50 -9.29 32.71
C ASN A 527 6.36 -8.03 32.91
N THR A 528 6.13 -7.02 32.09
CA THR A 528 6.82 -5.73 32.12
C THR A 528 5.82 -4.60 32.34
N ALA A 529 6.19 -3.62 33.15
CA ALA A 529 5.38 -2.43 33.39
C ALA A 529 6.21 -1.15 33.23
N ASN A 530 5.70 -0.21 32.44
CA ASN A 530 6.26 1.12 32.25
C ASN A 530 5.34 2.14 32.93
N TYR A 531 5.88 2.88 33.90
CA TYR A 531 5.15 3.86 34.70
C TYR A 531 6.07 4.96 35.24
N PRO A 532 5.52 6.14 35.57
CA PRO A 532 6.30 7.30 36.04
C PRO A 532 7.11 7.05 37.32
N VAL A 533 8.26 7.71 37.43
CA VAL A 533 9.08 7.73 38.67
C VAL A 533 8.23 8.19 39.86
N GLY A 534 8.33 7.48 40.99
CA GLY A 534 7.63 7.84 42.23
C GLY A 534 6.19 7.32 42.33
N THR A 535 5.63 6.83 41.23
CA THR A 535 4.43 5.98 41.26
C THR A 535 4.86 4.51 41.34
N THR A 536 4.01 3.66 41.92
CA THR A 536 4.22 2.20 41.89
C THR A 536 2.92 1.54 41.46
N PRO A 537 2.96 0.50 40.61
CA PRO A 537 1.78 -0.29 40.29
C PRO A 537 1.11 -0.78 41.56
N THR A 538 -0.17 -0.44 41.72
CA THR A 538 -0.96 -0.91 42.86
C THR A 538 -1.45 -2.31 42.53
N VAL A 539 -0.80 -3.33 43.11
CA VAL A 539 -1.14 -4.74 42.90
C VAL A 539 -1.83 -5.30 44.13
N SER A 540 -3.08 -5.74 43.99
CA SER A 540 -3.88 -6.32 45.06
C SER A 540 -3.93 -7.84 44.93
N GLY A 541 -3.16 -8.54 45.77
CA GLY A 541 -3.15 -10.02 45.85
C GLY A 541 -1.82 -10.65 45.44
N SER A 542 -1.40 -11.70 46.15
CA SER A 542 -0.07 -12.31 45.98
C SER A 542 0.14 -13.05 44.65
N ASN A 543 -0.94 -13.38 43.93
CA ASN A 543 -0.92 -14.09 42.65
C ASN A 543 -1.59 -13.27 41.52
N ALA A 544 -1.73 -11.95 41.72
CA ALA A 544 -2.33 -11.07 40.72
C ALA A 544 -1.44 -10.94 39.47
N VAL A 545 -0.12 -10.89 39.63
CA VAL A 545 0.85 -10.81 38.52
C VAL A 545 1.78 -12.02 38.58
N VAL A 546 1.79 -12.85 37.53
CA VAL A 546 2.55 -14.13 37.49
C VAL A 546 3.22 -14.33 36.12
N PRO A 547 4.56 -14.49 36.05
CA PRO A 547 5.54 -14.15 37.08
C PRO A 547 5.38 -12.69 37.53
N PRO A 548 5.81 -12.32 38.76
CA PRO A 548 5.79 -10.92 39.16
C PRO A 548 6.58 -10.06 38.16
N PHE A 549 6.29 -8.76 38.09
CA PHE A 549 7.14 -7.84 37.34
C PHE A 549 8.61 -8.12 37.68
N GLY A 550 9.44 -8.37 36.66
CA GLY A 550 10.78 -8.90 36.86
C GLY A 550 11.61 -8.04 37.84
N PRO A 551 12.55 -8.63 38.62
CA PRO A 551 13.48 -7.84 39.41
C PRO A 551 14.30 -6.98 38.44
N CYS A 552 14.29 -5.65 38.59
CA CYS A 552 14.94 -4.74 37.64
C CYS A 552 16.49 -4.93 37.67
N ALA A 553 17.03 -5.96 37.03
CA ALA A 553 18.45 -6.12 36.77
C ALA A 553 18.81 -5.26 35.56
N GLY A 554 19.01 -3.94 35.78
CA GLY A 554 19.38 -3.00 34.72
C GLY A 554 18.36 -1.91 34.38
N GLY A 555 17.34 -1.68 35.22
CA GLY A 555 16.45 -0.52 35.08
C GLY A 555 15.08 -0.87 34.52
N CYS A 556 14.08 -0.87 35.40
CA CYS A 556 12.75 -0.52 34.97
C CYS A 556 12.88 0.92 34.43
N ALA A 557 12.72 1.13 33.13
CA ALA A 557 12.78 2.47 32.55
C ALA A 557 11.62 3.27 33.16
N LYS A 558 11.96 4.10 34.16
CA LYS A 558 11.02 4.98 34.83
C LYS A 558 11.14 6.34 34.12
N PRO A 559 10.23 6.69 33.21
CA PRO A 559 10.17 8.06 32.72
C PRO A 559 9.95 9.01 33.93
N PRO A 560 10.83 10.00 34.16
CA PRO A 560 10.61 11.05 35.17
C PRO A 560 9.34 11.86 34.88
N CYS A 561 9.02 11.95 33.59
CA CYS A 561 7.85 12.58 32.99
C CYS A 561 7.52 11.84 31.69
N THR A 562 6.28 11.96 31.23
CA THR A 562 5.82 11.33 29.99
C THR A 562 6.48 11.94 28.74
N ALA A 563 6.63 11.16 27.66
CA ALA A 563 7.27 11.60 26.42
C ALA A 563 6.51 12.75 25.72
N ARG A 564 7.20 13.49 24.83
CA ARG A 564 6.69 14.65 24.07
C ARG A 564 5.37 14.37 23.34
N ASP A 565 5.15 13.13 22.91
CA ASP A 565 3.94 12.71 22.15
C ASP A 565 2.85 12.10 23.06
N THR A 566 2.87 12.43 24.36
CA THR A 566 1.84 12.00 25.31
C THR A 566 0.70 13.01 25.37
N PRO A 567 -0.58 12.58 25.40
CA PRO A 567 -1.72 13.48 25.56
C PRO A 567 -1.57 14.44 26.75
N ALA A 568 -1.92 15.71 26.54
CA ALA A 568 -1.76 16.78 27.53
C ALA A 568 -2.41 16.48 28.90
N GLY A 569 -3.53 15.75 28.92
CA GLY A 569 -4.22 15.34 30.16
C GLY A 569 -3.65 14.08 30.83
N CYS A 570 -2.64 13.45 30.23
CA CYS A 570 -1.99 12.23 30.71
C CYS A 570 -0.55 12.45 31.16
N LEU A 571 -0.15 13.72 31.22
CA LEU A 571 1.15 14.12 31.69
C LEU A 571 1.22 13.95 33.20
N VAL A 572 2.31 13.35 33.68
CA VAL A 572 2.71 13.56 35.08
C VAL A 572 3.39 14.92 35.15
N PRO A 573 3.02 15.80 36.10
CA PRO A 573 3.70 17.07 36.28
C PRO A 573 5.19 16.83 36.44
N CYS A 574 5.98 17.42 35.55
CA CYS A 574 7.40 17.61 35.81
C CYS A 574 7.54 18.38 37.14
N PRO A 575 8.58 18.14 37.94
CA PRO A 575 8.85 18.97 39.12
C PRO A 575 8.76 20.46 38.74
N ALA A 576 8.04 21.27 39.50
CA ALA A 576 7.94 22.70 39.22
C ALA A 576 9.30 23.37 39.51
N CYS A 577 9.82 24.08 38.52
CA CYS A 577 11.04 24.87 38.66
C CYS A 577 10.80 26.33 38.22
N GLY A 578 11.78 27.21 38.48
CA GLY A 578 11.69 28.59 37.99
C GLY A 578 10.57 29.45 38.60
N ASN A 579 9.91 30.26 37.76
CA ASN A 579 9.02 31.37 38.13
C ASN A 579 7.66 30.96 38.76
N GLY A 580 7.41 29.66 38.92
CA GLY A 580 6.18 29.11 39.50
C GLY A 580 5.01 28.98 38.51
N ALA A 581 5.22 29.21 37.22
CA ALA A 581 4.32 28.82 36.13
C ALA A 581 4.76 27.47 35.53
N VAL A 582 3.80 26.61 35.16
CA VAL A 582 4.07 25.26 34.59
C VAL A 582 3.96 25.34 33.07
N GLU A 583 5.07 25.15 32.36
CA GLU A 583 5.20 25.22 30.89
C GLU A 583 5.95 23.97 30.38
N PHE A 584 5.68 23.48 29.16
CA PHE A 584 6.29 22.26 28.61
C PHE A 584 7.00 22.49 27.26
N PRO A 585 8.27 22.03 27.07
CA PRO A 585 9.18 21.57 28.12
C PRO A 585 9.47 22.70 29.12
N GLU A 586 9.72 22.35 30.38
CA GLU A 586 10.04 23.35 31.41
C GLU A 586 11.48 23.85 31.20
N GLN A 587 11.67 25.18 31.14
CA GLN A 587 12.96 25.83 30.79
C GLN A 587 13.41 26.83 31.88
N CYS A 588 14.71 26.92 32.13
CA CYS A 588 15.32 27.88 33.06
C CYS A 588 15.47 29.32 32.49
N ASP A 589 15.07 30.33 33.28
CA ASP A 589 15.20 31.77 32.96
C ASP A 589 16.56 32.39 33.42
N PRO A 590 17.21 33.29 32.64
CA PRO A 590 18.58 33.76 32.89
C PRO A 590 18.67 35.02 33.78
N PRO A 591 19.84 35.36 34.38
CA PRO A 591 20.93 34.49 34.85
C PRO A 591 21.13 34.63 36.38
N GLY A 592 20.99 33.51 37.10
CA GLY A 592 21.35 33.41 38.52
C GLY A 592 20.68 32.32 39.37
N CYS A 593 20.00 31.32 38.81
CA CYS A 593 19.13 30.44 39.61
C CYS A 593 19.69 29.04 39.94
N PRO A 594 19.46 28.49 41.16
CA PRO A 594 20.14 27.30 41.67
C PRO A 594 19.31 25.99 41.76
N THR A 595 18.06 25.91 41.30
CA THR A 595 17.29 24.64 41.04
C THR A 595 15.92 25.03 40.46
N CYS A 596 15.24 24.31 39.58
CA CYS A 596 15.48 23.05 38.87
C CYS A 596 15.48 23.35 37.35
N ASP A 597 16.34 22.70 36.59
CA ASP A 597 16.20 22.42 35.15
C ASP A 597 17.30 21.41 34.84
N LEU A 598 16.91 20.42 34.04
CA LEU A 598 17.68 19.27 33.64
C LEU A 598 18.81 19.59 32.67
N HIS A 599 18.92 20.81 32.13
CA HIS A 599 20.11 21.23 31.41
C HIS A 599 20.27 22.75 31.31
N CYS A 600 21.18 23.28 32.13
CA CYS A 600 21.86 24.57 31.95
C CYS A 600 22.73 24.58 30.65
N GLN A 601 22.18 24.15 29.51
CA GLN A 601 22.81 23.96 28.21
C GLN A 601 22.61 25.21 27.34
N THR A 602 23.49 26.20 27.38
CA THR A 602 24.39 26.40 26.23
C THR A 602 25.66 27.16 26.62
N LEU A 603 26.09 27.04 27.87
CA LEU A 603 27.49 27.29 28.21
C LEU A 603 28.06 26.03 28.85
N GLN A 604 28.61 25.19 27.97
CA GLN A 604 29.60 24.14 28.22
C GLN A 604 30.33 24.34 29.57
N PRO A 605 30.05 23.54 30.61
CA PRO A 605 30.88 23.54 31.81
C PRO A 605 32.20 22.87 31.42
N ALA A 606 33.31 23.57 31.62
CA ALA A 606 34.64 23.00 31.57
C ALA A 606 34.73 21.84 32.59
N GLY A 607 34.49 20.60 32.14
CA GLY A 607 34.54 19.41 32.99
C GLY A 607 33.74 18.18 32.54
N CYS A 608 32.83 18.27 31.55
CA CYS A 608 32.13 17.09 30.99
C CYS A 608 32.94 16.41 29.86
N VAL A 609 33.97 17.09 29.36
CA VAL A 609 34.91 16.53 28.38
C VAL A 609 36.10 16.01 29.16
N ASP A 610 36.29 14.70 29.20
CA ASP A 610 37.42 14.09 29.90
C ASP A 610 38.71 14.08 29.06
N ALA A 611 38.62 14.63 27.84
CA ALA A 611 39.67 14.72 26.83
C ALA A 611 40.17 13.35 26.34
N ASN A 612 39.37 12.29 26.52
CA ASN A 612 39.58 10.99 25.93
C ASN A 612 38.69 10.84 24.69
N ALA A 613 39.29 10.86 23.50
CA ALA A 613 38.55 10.76 22.23
C ALA A 613 37.86 9.40 22.01
N CYS A 614 38.13 8.41 22.88
CA CYS A 614 37.57 7.07 22.79
C CYS A 614 36.43 6.82 23.79
N THR A 615 35.91 7.90 24.37
CA THR A 615 34.62 7.96 25.03
C THR A 615 33.77 9.01 24.33
N ALA A 616 32.52 8.67 24.03
CA ALA A 616 31.52 9.64 23.62
C ALA A 616 31.05 10.36 24.88
N ASP A 617 31.68 11.50 25.12
CA ASP A 617 31.33 12.40 26.20
C ASP A 617 30.00 13.05 25.85
N SER A 618 28.93 12.43 26.34
CA SER A 618 27.59 12.97 26.23
C SER A 618 27.15 13.40 27.61
N CYS A 619 26.68 14.63 27.71
CA CYS A 619 26.06 15.08 28.93
C CYS A 619 24.59 14.64 28.84
N ASP A 620 24.28 13.52 29.51
CA ASP A 620 22.95 12.92 29.50
C ASP A 620 22.06 13.59 30.57
N PRO A 621 20.81 13.96 30.23
CA PRO A 621 19.95 14.70 31.15
C PRO A 621 19.57 13.91 32.41
N VAL A 622 19.61 12.57 32.37
CA VAL A 622 19.19 11.67 33.45
C VAL A 622 20.38 11.18 34.30
N PHE A 623 21.56 10.98 33.71
CA PHE A 623 22.72 10.38 34.37
C PHE A 623 23.91 11.33 34.63
N GLY A 624 23.86 12.56 34.10
CA GLY A 624 24.96 13.53 34.19
C GLY A 624 26.03 13.28 33.12
N CYS A 625 27.28 13.64 33.42
CA CYS A 625 28.41 13.40 32.52
C CYS A 625 28.60 11.89 32.33
N ILE A 626 28.25 11.38 31.15
CA ILE A 626 28.46 9.99 30.78
C ILE A 626 29.52 9.94 29.68
N ASN A 627 30.56 9.15 29.94
CA ASN A 627 31.67 8.95 29.03
C ASN A 627 31.57 7.49 28.58
N GLU A 628 30.61 7.23 27.70
CA GLU A 628 30.39 5.87 27.19
C GLU A 628 31.52 5.51 26.22
N PRO A 629 32.18 4.35 26.37
CA PRO A 629 33.17 3.90 25.39
C PRO A 629 32.54 3.89 24.01
N VAL A 630 33.08 4.69 23.08
CA VAL A 630 32.70 4.55 21.68
C VAL A 630 33.12 3.17 21.19
N ALA A 631 32.38 2.64 20.21
CA ALA A 631 32.55 1.27 19.74
C ALA A 631 34.01 0.95 19.45
N ASP A 632 34.47 -0.23 19.88
CA ASP A 632 35.83 -0.69 19.61
C ASP A 632 36.11 -0.63 18.11
N GLY A 633 37.18 0.05 17.72
CA GLY A 633 37.49 0.38 16.32
C GLY A 633 37.12 1.80 15.88
N SER A 634 36.44 2.61 16.71
CA SER A 634 36.14 4.01 16.38
C SER A 634 37.43 4.83 16.33
N ALA A 635 37.55 5.75 15.37
CA ALA A 635 38.76 6.56 15.22
C ALA A 635 38.92 7.54 16.40
N CYS A 636 40.08 7.53 17.04
CA CYS A 636 40.51 8.52 18.02
C CYS A 636 41.98 8.93 17.76
N ASP A 637 42.56 9.78 18.61
CA ASP A 637 43.95 10.26 18.51
C ASP A 637 44.57 10.19 19.91
N ASP A 638 45.58 9.35 20.10
CA ASP A 638 46.25 9.15 21.39
C ASP A 638 47.30 10.24 21.69
N ALA A 639 47.37 11.27 20.83
CA ALA A 639 48.33 12.35 20.81
C ALA A 639 49.80 11.90 20.63
N ASN A 640 50.02 10.65 20.22
CA ASN A 640 51.30 10.17 19.75
C ASN A 640 51.39 10.42 18.23
N PRO A 641 52.29 11.31 17.75
CA PRO A 641 52.43 11.61 16.33
C PRO A 641 52.95 10.43 15.50
N CYS A 642 53.14 9.26 16.12
CA CYS A 642 53.61 8.02 15.54
C CYS A 642 52.60 6.89 15.56
N THR A 643 51.32 7.24 15.63
CA THR A 643 50.22 6.32 15.44
C THR A 643 49.22 7.00 14.49
N THR A 644 48.66 6.24 13.56
CA THR A 644 47.65 6.72 12.61
C THR A 644 46.47 5.79 12.58
N GLY A 645 45.27 6.38 12.48
CA GLY A 645 44.04 5.62 12.58
C GLY A 645 43.93 4.97 13.95
N ASP A 646 44.21 5.73 15.01
CA ASP A 646 44.09 5.22 16.38
C ASP A 646 42.66 4.84 16.62
N THR A 647 42.47 3.74 17.34
CA THR A 647 41.15 3.19 17.53
C THR A 647 40.87 2.92 18.98
N CYS A 648 39.62 3.16 19.32
CA CYS A 648 39.09 2.90 20.65
C CYS A 648 39.17 1.40 20.90
N ALA A 649 39.71 0.98 22.05
CA ALA A 649 39.59 -0.39 22.51
C ALA A 649 39.32 -0.38 24.01
N ALA A 650 38.15 -0.89 24.41
CA ALA A 650 37.65 -0.90 25.78
C ALA A 650 37.70 0.48 26.48
N GLY A 651 37.39 1.56 25.74
CA GLY A 651 37.30 2.94 26.25
C GLY A 651 38.64 3.68 26.38
N VAL A 652 39.73 3.14 25.84
CA VAL A 652 41.06 3.79 25.81
C VAL A 652 41.54 3.90 24.36
N CYS A 653 42.20 5.03 24.04
CA CYS A 653 42.86 5.22 22.75
C CYS A 653 44.02 4.27 22.60
N GLY A 654 43.81 3.20 21.84
CA GLY A 654 44.89 2.36 21.35
C GLY A 654 45.46 3.00 20.10
N GLY A 655 46.70 3.46 20.18
CA GLY A 655 47.45 3.94 19.01
C GLY A 655 47.38 2.94 17.87
N GLY A 656 46.91 3.40 16.72
CA GLY A 656 46.84 2.65 15.47
C GLY A 656 48.24 2.44 14.90
N PRO A 657 48.37 1.71 13.78
CA PRO A 657 49.67 1.50 13.17
C PRO A 657 50.32 2.86 12.83
N PRO A 658 51.65 2.99 13.01
CA PRO A 658 52.34 4.26 12.79
C PRO A 658 52.04 4.91 11.44
N PRO A 659 51.99 6.27 11.36
CA PRO A 659 51.95 6.98 10.10
C PRO A 659 53.06 6.46 9.23
N ASN A 660 52.76 6.35 7.93
CA ASN A 660 53.81 6.07 6.98
C ASN A 660 54.76 7.27 6.93
N CYS A 661 55.82 7.19 7.72
CA CYS A 661 56.90 8.15 7.75
C CYS A 661 57.83 8.02 6.56
N ASP A 662 57.54 7.13 5.60
CA ASP A 662 58.28 7.05 4.35
C ASP A 662 58.14 8.38 3.60
N ASP A 663 59.25 9.12 3.50
CA ASP A 663 59.29 10.37 2.73
C ASP A 663 59.38 10.14 1.22
N GLY A 664 59.19 8.88 0.79
CA GLY A 664 59.35 8.43 -0.59
C GLY A 664 60.81 8.27 -0.99
N ASN A 665 61.74 8.50 -0.06
CA ASN A 665 63.15 8.23 -0.22
C ASN A 665 63.53 7.03 0.63
N VAL A 666 63.18 5.86 0.13
CA VAL A 666 63.78 4.50 0.28
C VAL A 666 65.28 4.35 0.67
N CYS A 667 66.06 5.43 0.76
CA CYS A 667 67.44 5.51 1.24
C CYS A 667 67.61 6.28 2.54
N THR A 668 66.51 6.57 3.21
CA THR A 668 66.41 6.93 4.61
C THR A 668 65.62 5.85 5.33
N ASP A 669 66.10 5.44 6.49
CA ASP A 669 65.36 4.64 7.44
C ASP A 669 64.49 5.64 8.17
N ASP A 670 63.22 5.55 7.82
CA ASP A 670 62.20 6.43 8.31
C ASP A 670 61.61 5.83 9.56
N ALA A 671 61.93 6.46 10.68
CA ALA A 671 61.47 6.04 11.99
C ALA A 671 60.59 7.15 12.55
N CYS A 672 59.47 6.74 13.12
CA CYS A 672 58.62 7.68 13.83
C CYS A 672 59.06 7.79 15.29
N ASP A 673 59.43 9.00 15.71
CA ASP A 673 59.73 9.31 17.11
C ASP A 673 58.48 9.78 17.84
N ALA A 674 58.09 9.07 18.90
CA ALA A 674 56.83 9.28 19.63
C ALA A 674 56.68 10.68 20.30
N SER A 675 57.71 11.53 20.26
CA SER A 675 57.65 12.90 20.77
C SER A 675 57.75 13.98 19.68
N THR A 676 58.31 13.67 18.51
CA THR A 676 58.53 14.66 17.44
C THR A 676 57.91 14.30 16.08
N GLY A 677 57.35 13.09 15.92
CA GLY A 677 56.81 12.59 14.66
C GLY A 677 57.89 12.00 13.74
N CYS A 678 57.62 11.92 12.44
CA CYS A 678 58.47 11.27 11.45
C CYS A 678 59.89 11.85 11.39
N THR A 679 60.90 10.96 11.44
CA THR A 679 62.32 11.29 11.29
C THR A 679 62.95 10.43 10.20
N HIS A 680 63.81 11.01 9.36
CA HIS A 680 64.39 10.36 8.17
C HIS A 680 65.91 10.28 8.28
N THR A 681 66.46 9.10 8.62
CA THR A 681 67.90 8.89 8.83
C THR A 681 68.54 8.12 7.67
N PRO A 682 69.62 8.57 7.01
CA PRO A 682 70.16 7.87 5.83
C PRO A 682 70.54 6.39 6.04
N VAL A 683 70.01 5.48 5.21
CA VAL A 683 70.27 4.01 5.22
C VAL A 683 71.65 3.69 4.68
N VAL A 684 72.36 2.79 5.35
CA VAL A 684 73.56 2.11 4.82
C VAL A 684 73.16 0.68 4.47
N CYS A 685 73.19 0.33 3.17
CA CYS A 685 72.65 -0.95 2.68
C CYS A 685 73.48 -2.16 3.16
N PRO A 686 72.83 -3.25 3.65
CA PRO A 686 73.48 -4.52 3.95
C PRO A 686 73.78 -5.33 2.69
N ASP A 687 74.96 -5.96 2.63
CA ASP A 687 75.38 -6.86 1.54
C ASP A 687 74.54 -8.15 1.56
N ASP A 688 73.90 -8.46 0.42
CA ASP A 688 72.96 -9.59 0.28
C ASP A 688 73.67 -10.92 -0.09
N HIS A 689 75.00 -10.90 -0.21
CA HIS A 689 75.86 -12.01 -0.66
C HIS A 689 75.50 -12.58 -2.04
N ASN A 690 74.77 -11.83 -2.87
CA ASN A 690 74.42 -12.21 -4.24
C ASN A 690 75.30 -11.48 -5.25
N ALA A 691 76.37 -12.13 -5.71
CA ALA A 691 77.32 -11.46 -6.61
C ALA A 691 76.77 -11.19 -8.03
N CYS A 692 75.59 -11.69 -8.42
CA CYS A 692 75.02 -11.55 -9.77
C CYS A 692 74.41 -10.16 -10.07
N ASN A 693 74.22 -9.34 -9.06
CA ASN A 693 73.48 -8.08 -9.17
C ASN A 693 74.31 -6.86 -8.71
N GLY A 694 75.51 -7.07 -8.15
CA GLY A 694 76.51 -6.03 -7.85
C GLY A 694 76.30 -5.32 -6.51
N ALA A 695 77.38 -4.80 -5.91
CA ALA A 695 77.34 -4.21 -4.55
C ALA A 695 76.26 -3.14 -4.38
N GLU A 696 75.54 -3.22 -3.27
CA GLU A 696 74.26 -2.54 -3.08
C GLU A 696 74.49 -1.05 -2.84
N THR A 697 73.78 -0.23 -3.63
CA THR A 697 73.79 1.23 -3.53
C THR A 697 72.38 1.73 -3.34
N CYS A 698 72.25 2.79 -2.54
CA CYS A 698 70.96 3.38 -2.28
C CYS A 698 70.75 4.63 -3.14
N THR A 699 69.70 4.62 -3.97
CA THR A 699 69.28 5.76 -4.80
C THR A 699 67.83 6.14 -4.45
N PRO A 700 67.53 7.44 -4.23
CA PRO A 700 66.17 7.91 -3.92
C PRO A 700 65.14 7.49 -4.98
N GLY A 701 64.08 6.82 -4.53
CA GLY A 701 63.00 6.25 -5.35
C GLY A 701 63.19 4.79 -5.81
N MET A 702 64.37 4.18 -5.63
CA MET A 702 64.60 2.75 -5.98
C MET A 702 65.10 1.86 -4.82
N GLY A 703 65.50 2.45 -3.69
CA GLY A 703 65.85 1.75 -2.46
C GLY A 703 67.26 1.23 -2.46
N CYS A 704 67.61 0.42 -1.47
CA CYS A 704 68.80 -0.42 -1.57
C CYS A 704 68.57 -1.39 -2.73
N HIS A 705 69.13 -1.04 -3.88
CA HIS A 705 69.14 -1.90 -5.03
C HIS A 705 70.57 -2.37 -5.22
N HIS A 706 70.65 -3.60 -5.70
CA HIS A 706 71.88 -4.13 -6.24
C HIS A 706 72.42 -3.16 -7.29
N GLY A 707 73.73 -3.05 -7.36
CA GLY A 707 74.39 -2.22 -8.35
C GLY A 707 74.17 -2.74 -9.78
N SER A 708 75.20 -2.62 -10.62
CA SER A 708 75.11 -3.03 -12.01
C SER A 708 74.96 -4.56 -12.15
N LEU A 709 73.85 -4.99 -12.75
CA LEU A 709 73.51 -6.39 -13.03
C LEU A 709 74.58 -7.12 -13.86
N VAL A 710 74.94 -8.35 -13.46
CA VAL A 710 75.81 -9.24 -14.25
C VAL A 710 75.00 -9.79 -15.42
N THR A 711 75.19 -9.22 -16.62
CA THR A 711 74.52 -9.68 -17.84
C THR A 711 75.15 -10.95 -18.39
N CYS A 712 74.35 -12.01 -18.48
CA CYS A 712 74.74 -13.31 -19.06
C CYS A 712 74.52 -13.36 -20.58
N PRO A 713 75.36 -14.07 -21.35
CA PRO A 713 75.15 -14.30 -22.77
C PRO A 713 73.83 -15.04 -23.06
N ALA A 714 73.31 -14.90 -24.29
CA ALA A 714 72.04 -15.48 -24.72
C ALA A 714 71.94 -16.99 -24.41
N GLY A 715 70.85 -17.38 -23.72
CA GLY A 715 70.57 -18.77 -23.33
C GLY A 715 71.02 -19.16 -21.91
N GLN A 716 71.44 -18.21 -21.06
CA GLN A 716 71.86 -18.45 -19.68
C GLN A 716 71.20 -17.51 -18.66
N VAL A 717 71.09 -17.97 -17.42
CA VAL A 717 70.51 -17.32 -16.23
C VAL A 717 71.53 -17.38 -15.08
N CYS A 718 71.73 -16.28 -14.34
CA CYS A 718 72.78 -16.16 -13.31
C CYS A 718 72.46 -16.95 -12.03
N ALA A 719 73.47 -17.58 -11.41
CA ALA A 719 73.39 -18.38 -10.18
C ALA A 719 73.61 -17.47 -8.94
N PRO A 720 72.59 -17.27 -8.09
CA PRO A 720 72.60 -16.21 -7.06
C PRO A 720 73.75 -16.22 -6.04
N PRO A 721 74.27 -17.36 -5.53
CA PRO A 721 75.31 -17.32 -4.50
C PRO A 721 76.72 -16.93 -5.00
N THR A 722 76.99 -16.99 -6.31
CA THR A 722 78.35 -16.89 -6.86
C THR A 722 78.54 -15.90 -8.01
N GLY A 723 77.47 -15.42 -8.67
CA GLY A 723 77.64 -14.47 -9.79
C GLY A 723 77.81 -15.12 -11.18
N GLU A 724 77.64 -16.44 -11.32
CA GLU A 724 77.99 -17.18 -12.56
C GLU A 724 76.77 -17.59 -13.40
N CYS A 725 76.85 -17.54 -14.74
CA CYS A 725 75.73 -17.77 -15.68
C CYS A 725 75.50 -19.25 -16.10
N MET A 726 74.26 -19.76 -16.08
CA MET A 726 73.88 -21.17 -16.39
C MET A 726 72.56 -21.36 -17.21
N PRO A 727 72.38 -22.39 -18.06
CA PRO A 727 71.28 -22.47 -19.08
C PRO A 727 69.90 -23.10 -18.65
N LYS A 728 68.71 -22.60 -19.14
CA LYS A 728 67.34 -23.18 -18.92
C LYS A 728 66.71 -23.80 -20.19
N HIS A 729 66.56 -25.12 -20.20
CA HIS A 729 66.15 -25.89 -21.40
C HIS A 729 64.63 -26.01 -21.61
N CYS A 730 64.20 -26.07 -22.88
CA CYS A 730 62.82 -26.34 -23.32
C CYS A 730 62.80 -27.32 -24.50
N SER A 731 61.67 -27.99 -24.77
CA SER A 731 61.54 -28.95 -25.88
C SER A 731 60.51 -28.52 -26.94
N ALA A 732 59.53 -27.69 -26.58
CA ALA A 732 58.60 -27.03 -27.49
C ALA A 732 58.20 -25.64 -26.97
N ASP A 733 57.66 -24.77 -27.84
CA ASP A 733 57.29 -23.39 -27.50
C ASP A 733 56.32 -23.32 -26.29
N GLY A 734 55.40 -24.29 -26.17
CA GLY A 734 54.47 -24.37 -25.05
C GLY A 734 55.11 -24.60 -23.68
N ASP A 735 56.34 -25.12 -23.60
CA ASP A 735 57.09 -25.28 -22.34
C ASP A 735 57.63 -23.94 -21.81
N CYS A 736 57.58 -22.90 -22.65
CA CYS A 736 58.05 -21.56 -22.35
C CYS A 736 56.91 -20.58 -22.04
N ASN A 737 55.65 -21.04 -22.11
CA ASN A 737 54.47 -20.19 -21.88
C ASN A 737 54.51 -19.59 -20.47
N ASP A 738 54.59 -18.26 -20.39
CA ASP A 738 54.62 -17.51 -19.14
C ASP A 738 53.22 -17.06 -18.67
N GLY A 739 52.17 -17.42 -19.42
CA GLY A 739 50.76 -17.18 -19.10
C GLY A 739 50.28 -15.77 -19.47
N ASN A 740 51.09 -14.97 -20.15
CA ASN A 740 50.75 -13.60 -20.50
C ASN A 740 50.43 -13.46 -22.01
N PRO A 741 49.20 -13.08 -22.39
CA PRO A 741 48.82 -12.95 -23.80
C PRO A 741 49.51 -11.80 -24.54
N CYS A 742 50.20 -10.89 -23.83
CA CYS A 742 50.99 -9.80 -24.39
C CYS A 742 52.49 -10.15 -24.58
N THR A 743 52.88 -11.40 -24.37
CA THR A 743 54.22 -11.94 -24.64
C THR A 743 54.15 -13.12 -25.62
N ALA A 744 55.20 -13.28 -26.42
CA ALA A 744 55.40 -14.40 -27.33
C ALA A 744 56.57 -15.25 -26.83
N ASP A 745 56.23 -16.47 -26.41
CA ASP A 745 57.16 -17.42 -25.81
C ASP A 745 57.55 -18.49 -26.83
N LYS A 746 58.83 -18.49 -27.22
CA LYS A 746 59.36 -19.45 -28.19
C LYS A 746 60.49 -20.27 -27.61
N CYS A 747 60.50 -21.55 -27.91
CA CYS A 747 61.59 -22.45 -27.59
C CYS A 747 62.57 -22.48 -28.76
N THR A 748 63.65 -21.70 -28.67
CA THR A 748 64.63 -21.59 -29.76
C THR A 748 65.90 -22.35 -29.40
N SER A 749 66.24 -23.37 -30.19
CA SER A 749 67.44 -24.22 -29.99
C SER A 749 67.52 -24.89 -28.60
N GLY A 750 66.37 -25.27 -28.05
CA GLY A 750 66.28 -25.98 -26.77
C GLY A 750 66.37 -25.08 -25.54
N PHE A 751 66.19 -23.76 -25.69
CA PHE A 751 66.14 -22.74 -24.64
C PHE A 751 64.98 -21.76 -24.84
N CYS A 752 64.35 -21.33 -23.76
CA CYS A 752 63.21 -20.40 -23.83
C CYS A 752 63.65 -18.98 -24.18
N THR A 753 62.93 -18.37 -25.11
CA THR A 753 63.07 -16.97 -25.52
C THR A 753 61.69 -16.31 -25.40
N ILE A 754 61.57 -15.32 -24.50
CA ILE A 754 60.34 -14.55 -24.24
C ILE A 754 60.52 -13.16 -24.87
N THR A 755 59.55 -12.73 -25.68
CA THR A 755 59.57 -11.40 -26.34
C THR A 755 58.21 -10.74 -26.23
N SER A 756 58.16 -9.41 -26.14
CA SER A 756 56.89 -8.67 -26.10
C SER A 756 56.11 -8.84 -27.40
N ASP A 757 54.84 -9.24 -27.31
CA ASP A 757 53.91 -9.28 -28.45
C ASP A 757 52.89 -8.13 -28.35
N PRO A 758 53.10 -7.03 -29.07
CA PRO A 758 52.16 -5.91 -29.09
C PRO A 758 50.85 -6.22 -29.83
N ASN A 759 50.71 -7.39 -30.46
CA ASN A 759 49.48 -7.83 -31.13
C ASN A 759 48.70 -8.90 -30.33
N GLY A 760 49.09 -9.15 -29.07
CA GLY A 760 48.32 -9.99 -28.16
C GLY A 760 46.90 -9.47 -28.03
N VAL A 761 45.90 -10.33 -28.28
CA VAL A 761 44.50 -9.98 -28.06
C VAL A 761 44.22 -10.23 -26.59
N CYS A 762 44.29 -9.17 -25.81
CA CYS A 762 43.89 -9.17 -24.42
C CYS A 762 42.58 -8.38 -24.35
N THR A 763 41.52 -9.03 -23.88
CA THR A 763 40.21 -8.37 -23.72
C THR A 763 39.66 -8.74 -22.36
N ASP A 764 39.28 -7.77 -21.55
CA ASP A 764 38.69 -8.00 -20.22
C ASP A 764 37.16 -8.18 -20.28
N SER A 765 36.58 -8.08 -21.48
CA SER A 765 35.13 -8.18 -21.77
C SER A 765 34.30 -7.02 -21.23
N ASP A 766 34.94 -5.89 -20.85
CA ASP A 766 34.26 -4.67 -20.45
C ASP A 766 34.29 -3.64 -21.59
N ALA A 767 33.19 -3.59 -22.35
CA ALA A 767 33.07 -2.67 -23.49
C ALA A 767 33.09 -1.19 -23.07
N CYS A 768 32.90 -0.87 -21.79
CA CYS A 768 32.77 0.50 -21.28
C CYS A 768 34.09 1.14 -20.87
N ASN A 769 35.18 0.38 -20.76
CA ASN A 769 36.52 0.94 -20.58
C ASN A 769 37.32 1.02 -21.91
N GLY A 770 36.75 0.52 -23.00
CA GLY A 770 37.26 0.63 -24.36
C GLY A 770 38.33 -0.41 -24.69
N THR A 771 38.44 -0.76 -25.98
CA THR A 771 39.28 -1.89 -26.45
C THR A 771 40.71 -1.85 -25.92
N GLU A 772 41.10 -2.91 -25.23
CA GLU A 772 42.38 -3.01 -24.53
C GLU A 772 43.52 -3.24 -25.54
N THR A 773 44.71 -2.74 -25.20
CA THR A 773 45.91 -2.93 -26.03
C THR A 773 47.08 -3.43 -25.20
N CYS A 774 47.89 -4.31 -25.79
CA CYS A 774 49.11 -4.80 -25.17
C CYS A 774 50.22 -3.74 -25.32
N GLN A 775 50.58 -3.10 -24.21
CA GLN A 775 51.68 -2.15 -24.17
C GLN A 775 52.83 -2.68 -23.30
N ALA A 776 54.00 -2.85 -23.91
CA ALA A 776 55.22 -3.34 -23.26
C ALA A 776 55.07 -4.69 -22.52
N GLY A 777 54.24 -5.59 -23.03
CA GLY A 777 54.01 -6.91 -22.43
C GLY A 777 52.95 -6.90 -21.32
N VAL A 778 52.16 -5.84 -21.16
CA VAL A 778 51.07 -5.75 -20.19
C VAL A 778 49.79 -5.30 -20.90
N CYS A 779 48.65 -5.90 -20.57
CA CYS A 779 47.36 -5.50 -21.12
C CYS A 779 46.85 -4.24 -20.41
N THR A 780 46.55 -3.18 -21.15
CA THR A 780 46.06 -1.91 -20.60
C THR A 780 44.67 -1.59 -21.16
N PRO A 781 43.69 -1.22 -20.30
CA PRO A 781 42.37 -0.75 -20.72
C PRO A 781 42.43 0.41 -21.70
N GLY A 782 41.47 0.46 -22.62
CA GLY A 782 41.39 1.48 -23.64
C GLY A 782 40.83 2.82 -23.14
N THR A 783 40.31 3.61 -24.08
CA THR A 783 39.58 4.84 -23.75
C THR A 783 38.08 4.52 -23.73
N PRO A 784 37.34 4.82 -22.64
CA PRO A 784 35.91 4.62 -22.55
C PRO A 784 35.13 5.23 -23.72
N PRO A 785 34.15 4.52 -24.31
CA PRO A 785 33.32 5.08 -25.36
C PRO A 785 32.37 6.15 -24.80
N ALA A 786 32.20 7.26 -25.54
CA ALA A 786 31.24 8.31 -25.21
C ALA A 786 29.85 7.89 -25.69
N CYS A 787 28.95 7.58 -24.76
CA CYS A 787 27.64 6.99 -25.08
C CYS A 787 26.51 8.00 -25.30
N ASP A 788 26.71 9.26 -24.93
CA ASP A 788 25.78 10.36 -25.25
C ASP A 788 25.71 10.54 -26.78
N ASP A 789 24.58 10.16 -27.38
CA ASP A 789 24.36 10.32 -28.81
C ASP A 789 23.78 11.72 -29.16
N GLY A 790 23.73 12.59 -28.16
CA GLY A 790 23.19 13.94 -28.26
C GLY A 790 21.69 13.94 -28.43
N ASN A 791 20.97 12.87 -28.08
CA ASN A 791 19.52 12.76 -28.12
C ASN A 791 18.86 12.82 -26.73
N PRO A 792 18.19 13.93 -26.36
CA PRO A 792 17.47 14.05 -25.10
C PRO A 792 16.20 13.19 -25.06
N CYS A 793 15.85 12.50 -26.15
CA CYS A 793 14.78 11.51 -26.18
C CYS A 793 15.28 10.06 -26.04
N THR A 794 16.57 9.86 -25.76
CA THR A 794 17.12 8.57 -25.33
C THR A 794 17.76 8.72 -23.96
N ASN A 795 17.70 7.65 -23.18
CA ASN A 795 18.49 7.52 -21.97
C ASN A 795 19.80 6.82 -22.35
N ASP A 796 20.87 7.60 -22.40
CA ASP A 796 22.18 7.19 -22.90
C ASP A 796 23.06 6.70 -21.76
N GLY A 797 23.50 5.46 -21.84
CA GLY A 797 24.35 4.81 -20.83
C GLY A 797 25.30 3.81 -21.45
N CYS A 798 26.24 3.29 -20.67
CA CYS A 798 27.14 2.22 -21.11
C CYS A 798 26.85 0.94 -20.32
N ASP A 799 26.49 -0.13 -21.04
CA ASP A 799 26.32 -1.49 -20.52
C ASP A 799 27.67 -2.22 -20.68
N SER A 800 28.21 -2.79 -19.59
CA SER A 800 29.57 -3.38 -19.56
C SER A 800 29.77 -4.52 -20.57
N VAL A 801 28.70 -5.15 -21.05
CA VAL A 801 28.74 -6.23 -22.04
C VAL A 801 28.35 -5.74 -23.44
N ARG A 802 27.37 -4.83 -23.54
CA ARG A 802 26.79 -4.36 -24.81
C ARG A 802 27.40 -3.06 -25.33
N GLY A 803 28.22 -2.38 -24.54
CA GLY A 803 28.74 -1.05 -24.83
C GLY A 803 27.66 0.03 -24.69
N CYS A 804 27.75 1.09 -25.49
CA CYS A 804 26.78 2.18 -25.42
C CYS A 804 25.36 1.73 -25.79
N VAL A 805 24.41 2.05 -24.91
CA VAL A 805 22.98 1.78 -25.06
C VAL A 805 22.21 3.09 -24.92
N ASN A 806 21.33 3.37 -25.88
CA ASN A 806 20.57 4.61 -25.96
C ASN A 806 19.08 4.25 -26.00
N ALA A 807 18.48 4.09 -24.82
CA ALA A 807 17.11 3.58 -24.70
C ALA A 807 16.07 4.69 -24.95
N ALA A 808 15.17 4.50 -25.93
CA ALA A 808 14.19 5.53 -26.31
C ALA A 808 13.16 5.81 -25.20
N ILE A 809 12.94 7.09 -24.91
CA ILE A 809 11.96 7.57 -23.93
C ILE A 809 10.58 7.65 -24.61
N ALA A 810 9.60 6.90 -24.08
CA ALA A 810 8.26 6.82 -24.65
C ALA A 810 7.54 8.18 -24.64
N GLY A 811 6.99 8.59 -25.79
CA GLY A 811 6.28 9.87 -25.97
C GLY A 811 7.16 11.09 -26.26
N CYS A 812 8.50 10.92 -26.27
CA CYS A 812 9.44 11.95 -26.66
C CYS A 812 9.60 12.00 -28.19
N CYS A 813 9.65 13.19 -28.77
CA CYS A 813 9.85 13.38 -30.20
C CYS A 813 11.00 14.37 -30.45
N ARG A 814 11.61 14.32 -31.64
CA ARG A 814 12.52 15.39 -32.11
C ARG A 814 12.08 15.99 -33.42
N THR A 815 11.32 15.23 -34.19
CA THR A 815 10.85 15.58 -35.51
C THR A 815 9.35 15.30 -35.64
N PRO A 816 8.64 15.98 -36.55
CA PRO A 816 7.20 15.75 -36.76
C PRO A 816 6.86 14.31 -37.16
N SER A 817 7.81 13.56 -37.72
CA SER A 817 7.63 12.15 -38.10
C SER A 817 7.62 11.17 -36.93
N ASP A 818 8.09 11.60 -35.75
CA ASP A 818 8.14 10.75 -34.55
C ASP A 818 6.78 10.67 -33.84
N CYS A 819 5.82 11.51 -34.26
CA CYS A 819 4.48 11.59 -33.70
C CYS A 819 3.50 10.71 -34.49
N PRO A 820 2.90 9.66 -33.87
CA PRO A 820 1.90 8.83 -34.53
C PRO A 820 0.67 9.67 -34.92
N GLY A 821 0.36 9.75 -36.22
CA GLY A 821 -0.78 10.53 -36.74
C GLY A 821 -0.50 12.01 -37.01
N SER A 822 0.77 12.41 -37.20
CA SER A 822 1.14 13.80 -37.50
C SER A 822 0.44 14.34 -38.75
N ASN A 823 -0.07 15.57 -38.63
CA ASN A 823 -0.68 16.32 -39.71
C ASN A 823 -0.12 17.76 -39.70
N VAL A 824 -0.65 18.64 -40.54
CA VAL A 824 -0.10 20.01 -40.72
C VAL A 824 -0.10 20.86 -39.43
N CYS A 825 -0.91 20.51 -38.43
CA CYS A 825 -1.00 21.21 -37.15
C CYS A 825 -0.56 20.40 -35.93
N THR A 826 -0.13 19.14 -36.11
CA THR A 826 0.45 18.33 -35.03
C THR A 826 1.92 18.06 -35.34
N SER A 827 2.83 18.60 -34.53
CA SER A 827 4.28 18.51 -34.70
C SER A 827 4.96 18.28 -33.36
N CYS A 828 6.24 17.96 -33.40
CA CYS A 828 7.03 17.95 -32.19
C CYS A 828 7.21 19.38 -31.66
N VAL A 829 6.75 19.63 -30.43
CA VAL A 829 6.87 20.91 -29.72
C VAL A 829 7.43 20.60 -28.33
N ASP A 830 8.54 21.23 -27.96
CA ASP A 830 9.23 21.02 -26.67
C ASP A 830 9.50 19.53 -26.35
N ASN A 831 9.96 18.79 -27.37
CA ASN A 831 10.28 17.37 -27.31
C ASN A 831 9.09 16.44 -26.99
N ARG A 832 7.84 16.91 -27.15
CA ARG A 832 6.61 16.11 -27.06
C ARG A 832 5.69 16.36 -28.25
N CYS A 833 4.87 15.38 -28.59
CA CYS A 833 3.92 15.52 -29.68
C CYS A 833 2.80 16.50 -29.29
N GLY A 834 2.79 17.68 -29.93
CA GLY A 834 1.92 18.79 -29.57
C GLY A 834 1.29 19.47 -30.78
N VAL A 835 0.30 20.32 -30.53
CA VAL A 835 -0.34 21.13 -31.57
C VAL A 835 0.48 22.40 -31.78
N ILE A 836 0.81 22.74 -33.04
CA ILE A 836 1.54 23.98 -33.36
C ILE A 836 0.66 25.17 -32.99
N ASP A 837 1.14 26.02 -32.09
CA ASP A 837 0.36 27.14 -31.60
C ASP A 837 0.07 28.17 -32.71
N GLY A 838 -1.19 28.60 -32.80
CA GLY A 838 -1.70 29.40 -33.93
C GLY A 838 -1.95 28.65 -35.25
N CYS A 839 -1.68 27.33 -35.32
CA CYS A 839 -2.06 26.49 -36.45
C CYS A 839 -3.52 26.08 -36.37
N CYS A 840 -4.17 26.01 -37.52
CA CYS A 840 -5.56 25.61 -37.64
C CYS A 840 -5.81 24.82 -38.93
N THR A 841 -6.78 23.91 -38.86
CA THR A 841 -7.32 23.18 -40.00
C THR A 841 -8.78 23.58 -40.28
N THR A 842 -9.50 24.04 -39.25
CA THR A 842 -10.85 24.57 -39.33
C THR A 842 -10.98 25.86 -38.53
N ASN A 843 -12.05 26.64 -38.78
CA ASN A 843 -12.32 27.84 -38.00
C ASN A 843 -12.58 27.54 -36.51
N ALA A 844 -13.00 26.33 -36.16
CA ALA A 844 -13.24 25.93 -34.77
C ALA A 844 -11.94 25.94 -33.96
N ASP A 845 -10.81 25.60 -34.59
CA ASP A 845 -9.48 25.55 -33.97
C ASP A 845 -8.98 26.93 -33.51
N CYS A 846 -9.60 28.01 -33.99
CA CYS A 846 -9.26 29.40 -33.68
C CYS A 846 -10.28 30.10 -32.75
N GLN A 847 -11.43 29.48 -32.45
CA GLN A 847 -12.44 30.08 -31.59
C GLN A 847 -12.02 29.97 -30.12
N GLY A 848 -12.19 31.06 -29.35
CA GLY A 848 -11.93 31.08 -27.90
C GLY A 848 -10.46 31.14 -27.48
N LYS A 849 -9.51 31.17 -28.44
CA LYS A 849 -8.06 31.22 -28.14
C LYS A 849 -7.53 32.60 -27.72
N VAL A 850 -8.18 33.68 -28.14
CA VAL A 850 -7.84 35.05 -27.72
C VAL A 850 -9.10 35.71 -27.17
N PRO A 851 -9.16 36.03 -25.86
CA PRO A 851 -10.28 36.74 -25.26
C PRO A 851 -10.50 38.06 -26.00
N CYS A 852 -11.76 38.44 -26.23
CA CYS A 852 -12.13 39.62 -27.00
C CYS A 852 -11.77 39.60 -28.50
N GLN A 853 -11.46 38.44 -29.09
CA GLN A 853 -11.27 38.32 -30.53
C GLN A 853 -11.90 37.04 -31.10
N THR A 854 -12.44 37.13 -32.32
CA THR A 854 -13.04 35.99 -33.04
C THR A 854 -12.04 35.49 -34.07
N GLY A 855 -11.62 34.23 -33.95
CA GLY A 855 -10.59 33.63 -34.79
C GLY A 855 -11.13 32.96 -36.05
N THR A 856 -10.47 33.15 -37.18
CA THR A 856 -10.80 32.53 -38.48
C THR A 856 -9.55 31.85 -39.00
N CYS A 857 -9.68 30.62 -39.48
CA CYS A 857 -8.56 29.87 -40.01
C CYS A 857 -8.29 30.23 -41.47
N ILE A 858 -7.14 30.84 -41.75
CA ILE A 858 -6.75 31.24 -43.10
C ILE A 858 -5.34 30.73 -43.38
N ALA A 859 -5.20 29.91 -44.42
CA ALA A 859 -3.91 29.35 -44.85
C ALA A 859 -3.12 28.72 -43.70
N THR A 860 -3.78 27.86 -42.91
CA THR A 860 -3.22 27.15 -41.75
C THR A 860 -2.79 28.02 -40.56
N GLN A 861 -3.17 29.30 -40.53
CA GLN A 861 -2.94 30.19 -39.40
C GLN A 861 -4.23 30.84 -38.91
N CYS A 862 -4.38 30.95 -37.59
CA CYS A 862 -5.48 31.68 -36.98
C CYS A 862 -5.29 33.19 -37.19
N GLN A 863 -6.27 33.83 -37.82
CA GLN A 863 -6.39 35.29 -37.90
C GLN A 863 -7.55 35.76 -37.02
N TYR A 864 -7.30 36.79 -36.21
CA TYR A 864 -8.23 37.26 -35.21
C TYR A 864 -8.83 38.63 -35.56
N THR A 865 -10.10 38.83 -35.20
CA THR A 865 -10.82 40.11 -35.34
C THR A 865 -11.45 40.52 -34.02
N ASN A 866 -11.38 41.81 -33.67
CA ASN A 866 -11.80 42.30 -32.35
C ASN A 866 -13.31 42.12 -32.11
N ALA A 867 -13.67 41.64 -30.93
CA ALA A 867 -15.03 41.63 -30.40
C ALA A 867 -15.50 43.06 -30.07
N ALA A 868 -16.81 43.24 -29.92
CA ALA A 868 -17.40 44.55 -29.59
C ALA A 868 -17.10 44.97 -28.15
N ASP A 869 -16.87 46.26 -27.93
CA ASP A 869 -16.60 46.82 -26.61
C ASP A 869 -17.78 46.56 -25.64
N GLY A 870 -17.47 46.14 -24.41
CA GLY A 870 -18.47 45.75 -23.39
C GLY A 870 -18.95 44.31 -23.47
N THR A 871 -18.34 43.47 -24.31
CA THR A 871 -18.52 42.02 -24.23
C THR A 871 -17.81 41.49 -22.98
N PRO A 872 -18.47 40.72 -22.09
CA PRO A 872 -17.82 40.15 -20.93
C PRO A 872 -16.69 39.23 -21.37
N CYS A 873 -15.49 39.48 -20.86
CA CYS A 873 -14.31 38.64 -21.05
C CYS A 873 -13.71 38.14 -19.75
N GLY A 874 -14.35 38.51 -18.63
CA GLY A 874 -14.01 38.08 -17.29
C GLY A 874 -14.16 36.58 -17.08
N ASP A 875 -13.29 36.07 -16.23
CA ASP A 875 -13.29 34.70 -15.74
C ASP A 875 -13.92 34.64 -14.33
N THR A 876 -13.89 33.48 -13.69
CA THR A 876 -14.50 33.28 -12.36
C THR A 876 -13.83 34.13 -11.26
N CYS A 877 -12.60 34.58 -11.51
CA CYS A 877 -11.79 35.39 -10.59
C CYS A 877 -11.87 36.88 -10.86
N HIS A 878 -12.23 37.23 -12.10
CA HIS A 878 -12.36 38.59 -12.59
C HIS A 878 -13.68 38.73 -13.36
N PRO A 879 -14.84 38.48 -12.73
CA PRO A 879 -16.14 38.40 -13.41
C PRO A 879 -16.63 39.76 -13.97
N ALA A 880 -15.88 40.84 -13.69
CA ALA A 880 -16.18 42.20 -14.11
C ALA A 880 -15.29 42.70 -15.28
N ASP A 881 -14.51 41.82 -15.92
CA ASP A 881 -13.67 42.24 -17.05
C ASP A 881 -14.48 42.35 -18.33
N ASP A 882 -14.28 43.47 -19.04
CA ASP A 882 -14.97 43.80 -20.28
C ASP A 882 -13.97 44.09 -21.40
N CYS A 883 -14.35 43.69 -22.62
CA CYS A 883 -13.57 44.00 -23.81
C CYS A 883 -13.55 45.51 -24.10
N GLN A 884 -12.37 46.08 -24.31
CA GLN A 884 -12.19 47.42 -24.89
C GLN A 884 -11.06 47.43 -25.92
N GLY A 885 -11.38 47.78 -27.18
CA GLY A 885 -10.39 47.91 -28.25
C GLY A 885 -9.72 46.60 -28.68
N GLY A 886 -10.37 45.46 -28.43
CA GLY A 886 -9.80 44.13 -28.73
C GLY A 886 -8.89 43.56 -27.65
N SER A 887 -8.79 44.23 -26.50
CA SER A 887 -8.13 43.73 -25.29
C SER A 887 -9.14 43.61 -24.15
N CYS A 888 -9.01 42.55 -23.34
CA CYS A 888 -9.77 42.40 -22.11
C CYS A 888 -9.19 43.34 -21.04
N VAL A 889 -10.00 44.24 -20.47
CA VAL A 889 -9.54 45.21 -19.48
C VAL A 889 -9.96 44.72 -18.08
N PRO A 890 -9.01 44.59 -17.12
CA PRO A 890 -9.32 44.08 -15.79
C PRO A 890 -10.26 44.99 -14.98
N GLY A 891 -11.32 44.42 -14.45
CA GLY A 891 -12.19 44.95 -13.41
C GLY A 891 -11.65 44.65 -12.01
N THR A 892 -12.50 44.79 -10.99
CA THR A 892 -12.13 44.52 -9.58
C THR A 892 -11.98 43.01 -9.32
N PRO A 893 -10.81 42.51 -8.85
CA PRO A 893 -10.58 41.09 -8.59
C PRO A 893 -11.40 40.53 -7.43
N LEU A 894 -11.77 39.24 -7.50
CA LEU A 894 -12.35 38.48 -6.40
C LEU A 894 -11.30 38.25 -5.29
N ALA A 895 -11.63 38.57 -4.04
CA ALA A 895 -10.75 38.36 -2.89
C ALA A 895 -11.00 36.98 -2.26
N CYS A 896 -10.02 36.08 -2.33
CA CYS A 896 -10.05 34.76 -1.70
C CYS A 896 -9.45 34.81 -0.28
N PRO A 897 -10.22 34.48 0.78
CA PRO A 897 -9.69 34.33 2.14
C PRO A 897 -8.85 33.05 2.26
N PRO A 898 -7.74 33.07 3.03
CA PRO A 898 -6.96 31.86 3.27
C PRO A 898 -7.70 30.86 4.16
N ASP A 899 -7.54 29.56 3.86
CA ASP A 899 -8.22 28.45 4.56
C ASP A 899 -7.55 28.08 5.90
N GLY A 900 -6.34 28.59 6.15
CA GLY A 900 -5.58 28.36 7.38
C GLY A 900 -4.68 27.13 7.32
N ASP A 901 -4.60 26.47 6.16
CA ASP A 901 -3.67 25.40 5.87
C ASP A 901 -2.39 25.97 5.22
N VAL A 902 -1.22 25.54 5.71
CA VAL A 902 0.09 26.00 5.22
C VAL A 902 0.55 25.21 3.99
N CYS A 903 -0.08 24.07 3.70
CA CYS A 903 0.21 23.22 2.56
C CYS A 903 -0.79 23.38 1.40
N THR A 904 -1.69 24.35 1.48
CA THR A 904 -2.47 24.80 0.33
C THR A 904 -1.92 26.13 -0.17
N GLN A 905 -1.85 26.28 -1.49
CA GLN A 905 -1.69 27.57 -2.12
C GLN A 905 -3.08 28.08 -2.47
N ASP A 906 -3.49 29.14 -1.77
CA ASP A 906 -4.74 29.82 -2.02
C ASP A 906 -4.59 30.74 -3.23
N PHE A 907 -5.24 30.39 -4.31
CA PHE A 907 -5.30 31.27 -5.47
C PHE A 907 -6.67 31.19 -6.13
N CYS A 908 -6.92 32.18 -6.98
CA CYS A 908 -8.15 32.19 -7.73
C CYS A 908 -7.90 31.55 -9.10
N ASP A 909 -8.54 30.41 -9.36
CA ASP A 909 -8.54 29.74 -10.65
C ASP A 909 -9.59 30.35 -11.59
N PRO A 910 -9.19 30.76 -12.81
CA PRO A 910 -10.10 31.36 -13.80
C PRO A 910 -11.38 30.56 -14.09
N SER A 911 -11.37 29.23 -13.96
CA SER A 911 -12.52 28.36 -14.29
C SER A 911 -13.37 27.97 -13.09
N SER A 912 -12.81 27.95 -11.89
CA SER A 912 -13.44 27.37 -10.68
C SER A 912 -13.54 28.31 -9.48
N GLY A 913 -12.97 29.52 -9.53
CA GLY A 913 -13.10 30.53 -8.48
C GLY A 913 -11.99 30.43 -7.44
N CYS A 914 -12.27 30.67 -6.15
CA CYS A 914 -11.26 30.47 -5.11
C CYS A 914 -10.97 28.97 -4.96
N VAL A 915 -9.71 28.59 -5.16
CA VAL A 915 -9.26 27.20 -5.06
C VAL A 915 -8.11 27.14 -4.08
N HIS A 916 -8.17 26.13 -3.24
CA HIS A 916 -7.16 25.82 -2.24
C HIS A 916 -6.42 24.59 -2.76
N GLN A 917 -5.34 24.81 -3.53
CA GLN A 917 -4.62 23.70 -4.15
C GLN A 917 -3.50 23.20 -3.25
N PRO A 918 -3.40 21.88 -3.02
CA PRO A 918 -2.26 21.31 -2.30
C PRO A 918 -0.94 21.65 -2.99
N ILE A 919 0.04 22.10 -2.23
CA ILE A 919 1.41 22.33 -2.68
C ILE A 919 2.10 20.96 -2.74
N ALA A 920 2.49 20.52 -3.94
CA ALA A 920 3.14 19.24 -4.14
C ALA A 920 4.47 19.15 -3.36
N GLY A 921 4.63 18.08 -2.57
CA GLY A 921 5.78 17.89 -1.68
C GLY A 921 5.70 18.68 -0.38
N CYS A 922 4.58 19.38 -0.11
CA CYS A 922 4.32 19.94 1.20
C CYS A 922 3.77 18.87 2.14
N CYS A 923 4.13 18.97 3.42
CA CYS A 923 3.79 17.98 4.42
C CYS A 923 3.50 18.62 5.77
N HIS A 924 2.62 17.97 6.52
CA HIS A 924 2.34 18.27 7.92
C HIS A 924 3.11 17.38 8.88
N ASN A 925 3.47 16.18 8.43
CA ASN A 925 4.18 15.18 9.23
C ASN A 925 4.93 14.18 8.31
N ASP A 926 5.82 13.40 8.91
CA ASP A 926 6.68 12.44 8.19
C ASP A 926 5.89 11.33 7.49
N THR A 927 4.66 11.04 7.92
CA THR A 927 3.82 9.98 7.30
C THR A 927 3.34 10.38 5.91
N GLU A 928 3.12 11.67 5.70
CA GLU A 928 2.71 12.24 4.41
C GLU A 928 3.87 12.29 3.39
N CYS A 929 5.11 12.13 3.85
CA CYS A 929 6.30 12.11 3.00
C CYS A 929 6.72 10.71 2.53
N ASN A 930 6.03 9.67 2.99
CA ASN A 930 6.40 8.28 2.74
C ASN A 930 6.28 7.92 1.24
N ASP A 931 7.40 7.82 0.54
CA ASP A 931 7.44 7.43 -0.88
C ASP A 931 7.45 5.91 -1.09
N HIS A 932 7.34 5.15 0.00
CA HIS A 932 7.37 3.70 0.05
C HIS A 932 8.69 3.09 -0.47
N ASP A 933 9.74 3.91 -0.61
CA ASP A 933 11.09 3.43 -0.87
C ASP A 933 11.86 3.29 0.45
N ASN A 934 12.12 2.04 0.85
CA ASN A 934 12.88 1.76 2.08
C ASN A 934 14.34 2.23 2.01
N CYS A 935 14.81 2.73 0.85
CA CYS A 935 16.13 3.31 0.65
C CYS A 935 16.21 4.81 1.01
N THR A 936 15.10 5.47 1.24
CA THR A 936 15.00 6.90 1.58
C THR A 936 14.53 7.08 3.01
N ARG A 937 15.09 8.09 3.68
CA ARG A 937 14.55 8.59 4.94
C ARG A 937 13.61 9.74 4.60
N ASP A 938 12.32 9.44 4.69
CA ASP A 938 11.25 10.38 4.43
C ASP A 938 10.94 11.15 5.70
N ALA A 939 11.25 12.44 5.68
CA ALA A 939 11.04 13.33 6.80
C ALA A 939 10.45 14.65 6.30
N CYS A 940 9.47 15.15 7.03
CA CYS A 940 8.90 16.46 6.82
C CYS A 940 9.73 17.50 7.57
N ASP A 941 10.31 18.47 6.86
CA ASP A 941 11.04 19.56 7.53
C ASP A 941 10.04 20.48 8.26
N PRO A 942 10.10 20.58 9.61
CA PRO A 942 9.13 21.34 10.39
C PRO A 942 9.22 22.87 10.22
N ASN A 943 10.25 23.40 9.54
CA ASN A 943 10.37 24.84 9.25
C ASN A 943 9.98 25.19 7.82
N THR A 944 10.18 24.28 6.87
CA THR A 944 9.91 24.52 5.44
C THR A 944 8.68 23.79 4.93
N HIS A 945 8.13 22.87 5.73
CA HIS A 945 7.00 21.99 5.40
C HIS A 945 7.19 21.22 4.10
N LEU A 946 8.43 20.93 3.71
CA LEU A 946 8.77 20.20 2.50
C LEU A 946 9.24 18.79 2.86
N CYS A 947 8.81 17.81 2.08
CA CYS A 947 9.30 16.44 2.18
C CYS A 947 10.77 16.36 1.74
N SER A 948 11.59 15.73 2.58
CA SER A 948 12.93 15.30 2.22
C SER A 948 12.97 13.78 2.21
N ASN A 949 13.31 13.20 1.06
CA ASN A 949 13.43 11.76 0.86
C ASN A 949 14.92 11.46 0.63
N ALA A 950 15.70 11.63 1.70
CA ALA A 950 17.15 11.57 1.60
C ALA A 950 17.61 10.10 1.62
N LEU A 951 18.41 9.67 0.64
CA LEU A 951 19.01 8.34 0.61
C LEU A 951 19.72 8.05 1.94
N ILE A 952 19.49 6.85 2.46
CA ILE A 952 20.02 6.42 3.76
C ILE A 952 21.56 6.30 3.74
N ASP A 953 22.20 6.15 2.56
CA ASP A 953 23.67 6.16 2.38
C ASP A 953 24.12 6.79 1.02
N PRO A 954 25.08 7.74 0.98
CA PRO A 954 25.60 8.32 -0.26
C PRO A 954 26.59 7.43 -1.06
N PHE A 955 27.08 6.31 -0.54
CA PHE A 955 28.11 5.49 -1.21
C PHE A 955 27.91 3.96 -1.10
N ALA A 956 26.80 3.41 -1.62
CA ALA A 956 26.71 2.05 -2.17
C ALA A 956 25.29 1.80 -2.73
N LEU A 957 25.16 0.87 -3.68
CA LEU A 957 23.90 0.40 -4.28
C LEU A 957 22.89 0.00 -3.19
N CYS A 958 21.88 0.84 -2.96
CA CYS A 958 20.76 0.50 -2.09
C CYS A 958 19.84 -0.47 -2.85
N THR A 959 19.83 -1.73 -2.42
CA THR A 959 18.98 -2.77 -3.00
C THR A 959 17.96 -3.15 -1.93
N SER A 960 16.69 -2.85 -2.18
CA SER A 960 15.59 -3.29 -1.30
C SER A 960 15.52 -4.81 -1.30
N CYS A 961 15.27 -5.40 -0.14
CA CYS A 961 15.21 -6.85 0.02
C CYS A 961 14.11 -7.21 1.01
N SER A 962 13.51 -8.38 0.79
CA SER A 962 12.54 -8.99 1.68
C SER A 962 13.08 -10.29 2.29
N VAL A 963 14.04 -10.91 1.60
CA VAL A 963 14.77 -12.10 2.02
C VAL A 963 16.24 -11.99 1.63
N ASP A 964 17.12 -12.72 2.32
CA ASP A 964 18.58 -12.67 2.08
C ASP A 964 18.98 -13.01 0.65
N THR A 965 18.19 -13.84 -0.05
CA THR A 965 18.43 -14.21 -1.45
C THR A 965 18.27 -13.05 -2.43
N ASP A 966 17.54 -11.99 -2.05
CA ASP A 966 17.39 -10.79 -2.87
C ASP A 966 18.71 -10.01 -2.97
N CYS A 967 19.64 -10.26 -2.05
CA CYS A 967 20.96 -9.63 -1.94
C CYS A 967 22.11 -10.47 -2.52
N ASP A 968 21.88 -11.72 -2.94
CA ASP A 968 22.92 -12.64 -3.45
C ASP A 968 22.65 -13.03 -4.92
N VAL A 969 23.17 -12.22 -5.85
CA VAL A 969 22.94 -12.39 -7.30
C VAL A 969 23.70 -13.58 -7.91
N ILE A 970 24.61 -14.23 -7.16
CA ILE A 970 25.54 -15.26 -7.68
C ILE A 970 25.41 -16.59 -6.91
N GLY A 971 24.67 -16.62 -5.80
CA GLY A 971 24.37 -17.82 -5.02
C GLY A 971 25.59 -18.45 -4.36
N ARG A 972 26.50 -17.63 -3.81
CA ARG A 972 27.77 -18.09 -3.22
C ARG A 972 28.16 -17.38 -1.91
N CYS A 973 27.22 -16.78 -1.19
CA CYS A 973 27.51 -16.14 0.09
C CYS A 973 28.56 -15.02 -0.06
N ALA A 974 28.39 -14.16 -1.07
CA ALA A 974 29.35 -13.11 -1.47
C ALA A 974 29.41 -11.90 -0.52
N GLY A 975 28.93 -12.04 0.72
CA GLY A 975 29.04 -11.02 1.75
C GLY A 975 27.97 -9.94 1.74
N GLN A 976 26.73 -10.25 1.33
CA GLN A 976 25.57 -9.36 1.51
C GLN A 976 24.34 -10.16 1.99
N ALA A 977 23.52 -9.56 2.84
CA ALA A 977 22.30 -10.15 3.42
C ALA A 977 21.22 -9.08 3.62
N CYS A 978 19.96 -9.48 3.80
CA CYS A 978 18.87 -8.55 3.93
C CYS A 978 18.76 -7.99 5.36
N GLY A 979 18.93 -6.68 5.49
CA GLY A 979 18.85 -5.99 6.78
C GLY A 979 17.42 -5.80 7.27
N PRO A 980 17.22 -5.56 8.58
CA PRO A 980 15.90 -5.39 9.20
C PRO A 980 15.12 -4.14 8.73
N ALA A 981 15.77 -3.23 8.00
CA ALA A 981 15.13 -2.12 7.31
C ALA A 981 14.62 -2.47 5.90
N GLY A 982 14.75 -3.74 5.47
CA GLY A 982 14.38 -4.18 4.12
C GLY A 982 15.38 -3.74 3.04
N VAL A 983 16.67 -3.64 3.40
CA VAL A 983 17.75 -3.19 2.50
C VAL A 983 18.97 -4.09 2.63
N CYS A 984 19.63 -4.43 1.52
CA CYS A 984 20.82 -5.28 1.51
C CYS A 984 22.01 -4.62 2.21
N ILE A 985 22.56 -5.31 3.22
CA ILE A 985 23.72 -4.87 4.00
C ILE A 985 24.92 -5.81 3.77
N ALA A 986 26.14 -5.27 3.86
CA ALA A 986 27.35 -6.07 3.75
C ALA A 986 27.57 -6.93 5.01
N VAL A 987 27.88 -8.21 4.82
CA VAL A 987 28.19 -9.19 5.87
C VAL A 987 29.50 -9.92 5.55
N THR A 988 30.18 -10.44 6.57
CA THR A 988 31.50 -11.09 6.40
C THR A 988 31.35 -12.43 5.65
N ALA A 989 32.11 -12.63 4.56
CA ALA A 989 32.02 -13.84 3.74
C ALA A 989 32.50 -15.11 4.50
N LEU A 990 31.69 -16.17 4.47
CA LEU A 990 31.98 -17.45 5.12
C LEU A 990 32.41 -18.51 4.08
N ASN A 991 33.49 -19.25 4.36
CA ASN A 991 34.01 -20.29 3.46
C ASN A 991 33.34 -21.65 3.78
N CYS A 992 32.24 -21.98 3.09
CA CYS A 992 31.53 -23.25 3.26
C CYS A 992 32.19 -24.37 2.41
N ASP A 993 32.61 -25.48 3.04
CA ASP A 993 33.19 -26.66 2.35
C ASP A 993 32.07 -27.54 1.76
N ASP A 994 32.07 -27.68 0.44
CA ASP A 994 31.02 -28.28 -0.40
C ASP A 994 30.97 -29.83 -0.37
N ARG A 995 31.71 -30.46 0.55
CA ARG A 995 31.83 -31.93 0.66
C ARG A 995 31.00 -32.57 1.77
N LEU A 996 30.22 -31.78 2.52
CA LEU A 996 29.34 -32.30 3.56
C LEU A 996 27.96 -32.69 2.97
N PRO A 997 27.39 -33.84 3.39
CA PRO A 997 26.20 -34.42 2.76
C PRO A 997 24.88 -33.68 3.03
N ASP A 998 24.87 -32.69 3.92
CA ASP A 998 23.68 -31.91 4.29
C ASP A 998 23.71 -30.47 3.73
N PHE A 999 24.67 -30.13 2.86
CA PHE A 999 24.83 -28.77 2.34
C PHE A 999 23.88 -28.47 1.17
N ASN A 1000 22.92 -27.58 1.38
CA ASN A 1000 21.92 -27.14 0.39
C ASN A 1000 22.22 -25.77 -0.25
N GLY A 1001 23.33 -25.13 0.12
CA GLY A 1001 23.85 -23.94 -0.56
C GLY A 1001 23.21 -22.62 -0.15
N VAL A 1002 22.59 -22.52 1.04
CA VAL A 1002 21.93 -21.30 1.51
C VAL A 1002 22.62 -20.75 2.76
N CYS A 1003 23.07 -19.49 2.70
CA CYS A 1003 23.50 -18.74 3.89
C CYS A 1003 22.29 -18.03 4.50
N HIS A 1004 22.18 -18.09 5.83
CA HIS A 1004 21.23 -17.28 6.59
C HIS A 1004 21.92 -16.75 7.84
N LEU A 1005 21.48 -15.58 8.32
CA LEU A 1005 21.92 -15.06 9.61
C LEU A 1005 21.12 -15.74 10.71
N ASP A 1006 21.79 -16.21 11.76
CA ASP A 1006 21.10 -16.69 12.95
C ASP A 1006 20.48 -15.54 13.75
N GLY A 1007 19.74 -15.87 14.82
CA GLY A 1007 19.08 -14.88 15.68
C GLY A 1007 20.03 -13.92 16.42
N ALA A 1008 21.36 -14.08 16.27
CA ALA A 1008 22.37 -13.16 16.77
C ALA A 1008 23.06 -12.34 15.65
N GLY A 1009 22.62 -12.49 14.40
CA GLY A 1009 23.19 -11.80 13.25
C GLY A 1009 24.51 -12.40 12.76
N GLN A 1010 24.81 -13.67 13.09
CA GLN A 1010 26.00 -14.36 12.62
C GLN A 1010 25.65 -15.30 11.43
N PRO A 1011 26.43 -15.29 10.33
CA PRO A 1011 26.12 -16.11 9.15
C PRO A 1011 26.38 -17.60 9.38
N GLN A 1012 25.44 -18.46 8.99
CA GLN A 1012 25.56 -19.93 8.99
C GLN A 1012 25.32 -20.54 7.61
N CYS A 1013 26.10 -21.57 7.27
CA CYS A 1013 25.94 -22.39 6.07
C CYS A 1013 24.92 -23.52 6.33
N SER A 1014 23.81 -23.60 5.58
CA SER A 1014 22.95 -24.79 5.53
C SER A 1014 22.81 -25.36 4.13
#